data_AF-A0A931NFH1-F1
#
_entry.id   AF-A0A931NFH1-F1
#
_cell.length_a   1.000
_cell.length_b   1.000
_cell.length_c   1.000
_cell.angle_alpha   90.00
_cell.angle_beta   90.00
_cell.angle_gamma   90.00
#
_symmetry.space_group_name_H-M   'P 1'
#
loop_
_entity.id
_entity.type
_entity.pdbx_description
1 polymer ?
#
loop_
_entity_poly.entity_id
_entity_poly.type
_entity_poly.pdbx_seq_one_letter_code
_entity_poly.pdbx_strand_id
1 'polypeptide(L)'
;MHRNGRRPTTIAGLPESQGPTVTATLTRDDAHSHQTVKPPKAERALTAYRPYWAKRFGPAPFLPMSREEMTQLGWDECDIIIVSGDAYVDHPSFGMAVIGRTLEAQGFRVGIIAQPDWNSAEPFKALGRPKLFFGVAAGNMDSMINHYTADRKIRSDDAYTPGGEAGKRPDRATLVYTQRCKEAFKDVPVIIGGIEASLRRIAHYDYWSDKVRRSILVDSKADLLLYGNAERAIIEIAHRLAQRKPIESITDVRGTAFMRKVDDPQLAGWFEIDSSSVDQPGKVDELINPYATTEETGSAQGAACATGDAPKAEEKPIQIVRRTVAKTDARAVTPPRERSVIRLPSFEQVKSDPVLYAHANRVLHLETNPGNARALVQRHGDGPSVRDVWLNPPPIPLSTAEMDHVFDLPYARSPHPRYADEHGRHDGATKIPAWEMIRFSVNIMRGCFGGCTFCSITEHEGRVIQSRSEESILREIEDIRDKVQGFTGVVSDLGGPTANMWHIGCKSKEIEAACRKPSCVYPGICQNLHTDHGPLIQLYRKARALKGVKKILIGSGLRYDLAVESPEYITELVTHHVGGYLKIAPEHTEGGPLSKMMKPGIGTYDRFKQLFEAASAAAGKKQYLIPYFIAAHPGTSDEDMMNLALWLKKNGFRADQVQTFYPSPMATATAMYHSTKNPLKKVTRDSETVDIVKGEKRRRLHKAFLRYHDANNWPLLRQALQDMGRADLIGNGKHHLIPSWQPQTDGSYCSARRTNSTPSVKPSAKASQRPRAGTLLTQHTGLPPREQGQPARGPAKGRRKPG
;
A
#
# COMPACT_ATOMS: atom_id res chain seq x y z
N MET A 1 4.49 34.44 -52.63
CA MET A 1 5.43 35.53 -52.99
C MET A 1 6.54 35.52 -51.95
N HIS A 2 7.85 35.44 -52.19
CA HIS A 2 8.76 35.36 -53.33
C HIS A 2 10.09 34.93 -52.63
N ARG A 3 10.85 33.88 -52.99
CA ARG A 3 11.73 33.75 -54.16
C ARG A 3 12.34 32.34 -54.21
N ASN A 4 12.39 31.81 -55.43
CA ASN A 4 13.23 30.69 -55.89
C ASN A 4 14.67 31.17 -56.19
N GLY A 5 15.61 30.23 -56.30
CA GLY A 5 16.88 30.43 -57.03
C GLY A 5 17.76 29.19 -57.10
N ARG A 6 17.72 28.47 -58.24
CA ARG A 6 18.56 27.32 -58.63
C ARG A 6 19.77 27.78 -59.48
N ARG A 7 20.94 27.14 -59.26
CA ARG A 7 21.98 26.67 -60.24
C ARG A 7 22.80 27.74 -61.02
N PRO A 8 23.99 27.46 -61.64
CA PRO A 8 24.36 26.21 -62.37
C PRO A 8 25.87 25.75 -62.50
N THR A 9 26.05 24.53 -63.07
CA THR A 9 27.09 23.99 -64.03
C THR A 9 28.61 24.02 -63.71
N THR A 10 29.36 22.89 -63.57
CA THR A 10 30.05 21.98 -64.57
C THR A 10 31.19 22.64 -65.39
N ILE A 11 32.43 22.14 -65.61
CA ILE A 11 32.98 20.79 -65.94
C ILE A 11 34.54 20.74 -65.86
N ALA A 12 35.07 19.55 -65.51
CA ALA A 12 36.30 18.78 -65.88
C ALA A 12 37.78 19.26 -65.74
N GLY A 13 38.60 18.30 -65.24
CA GLY A 13 40.05 18.15 -65.50
C GLY A 13 40.81 17.26 -64.47
N LEU A 14 40.88 15.94 -64.70
CA LEU A 14 41.74 14.92 -64.04
C LEU A 14 43.09 14.78 -64.81
N PRO A 15 44.11 13.95 -64.44
CA PRO A 15 44.32 13.07 -63.25
C PRO A 15 45.72 13.17 -62.59
N GLU A 16 45.93 12.56 -61.42
CA GLU A 16 47.10 11.69 -61.16
C GLU A 16 46.89 10.89 -59.86
N SER A 17 47.19 9.60 -59.91
CA SER A 17 46.99 8.61 -58.85
C SER A 17 48.25 7.77 -58.69
N GLN A 18 48.81 7.67 -57.48
CA GLN A 18 49.54 6.49 -56.96
C GLN A 18 49.50 6.53 -55.41
N GLY A 19 48.73 5.65 -54.76
CA GLY A 19 49.27 4.50 -54.03
C GLY A 19 48.38 4.18 -52.80
N PRO A 20 48.29 2.92 -52.34
CA PRO A 20 47.10 2.40 -51.64
C PRO A 20 47.19 2.56 -50.12
N THR A 21 46.05 2.87 -49.47
CA THR A 21 45.91 2.62 -48.03
C THR A 21 44.84 1.54 -47.82
N VAL A 22 45.34 0.39 -47.40
CA VAL A 22 44.60 -0.82 -47.08
C VAL A 22 43.70 -0.59 -45.87
N THR A 23 42.46 -1.03 -46.00
CA THR A 23 41.46 -1.25 -44.94
C THR A 23 42.04 -2.03 -43.75
N ALA A 24 41.92 -1.47 -42.55
CA ALA A 24 42.01 -2.22 -41.30
C ALA A 24 40.80 -1.88 -40.41
N THR A 25 39.87 -2.82 -40.36
CA THR A 25 38.88 -3.00 -39.29
C THR A 25 39.56 -2.97 -37.93
N LEU A 26 39.13 -2.06 -37.05
CA LEU A 26 39.39 -2.14 -35.61
C LEU A 26 38.05 -2.17 -34.88
N THR A 27 37.73 -3.37 -34.43
CA THR A 27 36.64 -3.71 -33.52
C THR A 27 36.76 -2.90 -32.23
N ARG A 28 35.72 -2.13 -31.90
CA ARG A 28 35.51 -1.54 -30.57
C ARG A 28 34.97 -2.65 -29.65
N ASP A 29 35.87 -3.46 -29.12
CA ASP A 29 35.65 -4.24 -27.92
C ASP A 29 36.57 -3.66 -26.85
N ASP A 30 36.02 -2.85 -25.94
CA ASP A 30 36.54 -2.69 -24.58
C ASP A 30 35.41 -2.14 -23.71
N ALA A 31 34.63 -3.08 -23.21
CA ALA A 31 33.49 -2.88 -22.35
C ALA A 31 33.95 -2.55 -20.92
N HIS A 32 33.53 -1.40 -20.42
CA HIS A 32 33.52 -1.08 -19.00
C HIS A 32 32.77 -2.17 -18.23
N SER A 33 33.46 -2.87 -17.32
CA SER A 33 32.85 -3.86 -16.43
C SER A 33 32.08 -3.18 -15.28
N HIS A 34 31.02 -2.44 -15.63
CA HIS A 34 29.90 -2.33 -14.71
C HIS A 34 29.33 -3.74 -14.55
N GLN A 35 29.24 -4.25 -13.33
CA GLN A 35 28.35 -5.39 -13.07
C GLN A 35 26.93 -4.92 -13.41
N THR A 36 26.54 -5.11 -14.67
CA THR A 36 25.18 -4.93 -15.14
C THR A 36 24.33 -5.85 -14.29
N VAL A 37 23.50 -5.28 -13.41
CA VAL A 37 22.44 -6.03 -12.74
C VAL A 37 21.58 -6.59 -13.87
N LYS A 38 21.78 -7.86 -14.19
CA LYS A 38 21.00 -8.55 -15.22
C LYS A 38 19.53 -8.42 -14.80
N PRO A 39 18.64 -7.94 -15.68
CA PRO A 39 17.22 -7.84 -15.33
C PRO A 39 16.73 -9.22 -14.87
N PRO A 40 15.79 -9.29 -13.90
CA PRO A 40 15.27 -10.55 -13.42
C PRO A 40 14.77 -11.40 -14.59
N LYS A 41 14.93 -12.73 -14.48
CA LYS A 41 14.47 -13.71 -15.47
C LYS A 41 13.01 -13.38 -15.86
N ALA A 42 12.71 -13.40 -17.15
CA ALA A 42 11.36 -13.13 -17.64
C ALA A 42 10.37 -14.10 -16.96
N GLU A 43 9.50 -13.55 -16.10
CA GLU A 43 8.51 -14.32 -15.38
C GLU A 43 7.44 -14.84 -16.33
N ARG A 44 6.91 -16.02 -16.03
CA ARG A 44 5.84 -16.62 -16.83
C ARG A 44 4.59 -15.75 -16.74
N ALA A 45 4.03 -15.38 -17.90
CA ALA A 45 2.78 -14.62 -17.94
C ALA A 45 1.63 -15.39 -17.29
N LEU A 46 0.68 -14.70 -16.65
CA LEU A 46 -0.46 -15.34 -15.98
C LEU A 46 -1.27 -16.25 -16.93
N THR A 47 -1.37 -15.88 -18.20
CA THR A 47 -2.12 -16.59 -19.25
C THR A 47 -1.32 -17.72 -19.91
N ALA A 48 -0.03 -17.87 -19.61
CA ALA A 48 0.85 -18.86 -20.25
C ALA A 48 0.77 -20.25 -19.60
N TYR A 49 0.01 -20.42 -18.52
CA TYR A 49 -0.23 -21.71 -17.90
C TYR A 49 -1.27 -22.50 -18.70
N ARG A 50 -1.03 -23.81 -18.88
CA ARG A 50 -2.07 -24.70 -19.41
C ARG A 50 -3.20 -24.74 -18.38
N PRO A 51 -4.44 -24.39 -18.73
CA PRO A 51 -5.52 -24.42 -17.77
C PRO A 51 -5.72 -25.82 -17.19
N TYR A 52 -6.08 -25.87 -15.91
CA TYR A 52 -6.45 -27.09 -15.22
C TYR A 52 -7.71 -27.70 -15.84
N TRP A 53 -7.87 -29.03 -15.70
CA TRP A 53 -8.90 -29.80 -16.42
C TRP A 53 -10.33 -29.31 -16.16
N ALA A 54 -10.57 -28.74 -14.96
CA ALA A 54 -11.89 -28.28 -14.55
C ALA A 54 -12.34 -27.00 -15.25
N LYS A 55 -11.51 -26.38 -16.09
CA LYS A 55 -11.91 -25.29 -17.01
C LYS A 55 -13.15 -25.63 -17.85
N ARG A 56 -13.40 -26.93 -18.11
CA ARG A 56 -14.58 -27.41 -18.85
C ARG A 56 -15.93 -26.99 -18.26
N PHE A 57 -15.98 -26.68 -16.96
CA PHE A 57 -17.22 -26.24 -16.30
C PHE A 57 -17.54 -24.75 -16.56
N GLY A 58 -16.58 -23.99 -17.12
CA GLY A 58 -16.71 -22.55 -17.29
C GLY A 58 -16.63 -21.77 -15.97
N PRO A 59 -16.68 -20.43 -16.03
CA PRO A 59 -16.69 -19.59 -14.85
C PRO A 59 -18.06 -19.65 -14.15
N ALA A 60 -18.04 -19.72 -12.82
CA ALA A 60 -19.25 -19.66 -12.00
C ALA A 60 -19.79 -18.21 -11.96
N PRO A 61 -21.13 -17.99 -11.88
CA PRO A 61 -21.69 -16.65 -11.70
C PRO A 61 -21.15 -15.97 -10.44
N PHE A 62 -21.01 -16.73 -9.36
CA PHE A 62 -20.31 -16.40 -8.13
C PHE A 62 -19.49 -17.62 -7.71
N LEU A 63 -18.36 -17.42 -7.02
CA LEU A 63 -17.67 -18.53 -6.38
C LEU A 63 -18.61 -19.16 -5.33
N PRO A 64 -18.82 -20.48 -5.32
CA PRO A 64 -19.78 -21.12 -4.42
C PRO A 64 -19.38 -20.93 -2.94
N MET A 65 -20.40 -20.64 -2.12
CA MET A 65 -20.32 -20.52 -0.67
C MET A 65 -21.00 -21.69 0.07
N SER A 66 -21.61 -22.62 -0.67
CA SER A 66 -22.36 -23.76 -0.15
C SER A 66 -22.23 -25.01 -1.04
N ARG A 67 -22.57 -26.19 -0.50
CA ARG A 67 -22.60 -27.44 -1.28
C ARG A 67 -23.73 -27.46 -2.29
N GLU A 68 -24.82 -26.78 -2.00
CA GLU A 68 -25.96 -26.63 -2.88
C GLU A 68 -25.55 -25.88 -4.16
N GLU A 69 -24.79 -24.79 -4.03
CA GLU A 69 -24.24 -24.05 -5.17
C GLU A 69 -23.21 -24.87 -5.95
N MET A 70 -22.34 -25.63 -5.26
CA MET A 70 -21.44 -26.57 -5.93
C MET A 70 -22.21 -27.60 -6.77
N THR A 71 -23.30 -28.14 -6.23
CA THR A 71 -24.16 -29.09 -6.94
C THR A 71 -24.78 -28.47 -8.19
N GLN A 72 -25.24 -27.21 -8.10
CA GLN A 72 -25.75 -26.46 -9.25
C GLN A 72 -24.69 -26.24 -10.33
N LEU A 73 -23.42 -26.08 -9.95
CA LEU A 73 -22.28 -25.96 -10.86
C LEU A 73 -21.78 -27.33 -11.39
N GLY A 74 -22.36 -28.44 -10.91
CA GLY A 74 -21.92 -29.79 -11.25
C GLY A 74 -20.58 -30.18 -10.62
N TRP A 75 -20.21 -29.56 -9.49
CA TRP A 75 -18.95 -29.81 -8.78
C TRP A 75 -19.18 -30.78 -7.62
N ASP A 76 -18.37 -31.83 -7.55
CA ASP A 76 -18.30 -32.78 -6.45
C ASP A 76 -17.44 -32.28 -5.28
N GLU A 77 -16.38 -31.54 -5.59
CA GLU A 77 -15.44 -30.95 -4.62
C GLU A 77 -14.85 -29.63 -5.15
N CYS A 78 -14.35 -28.79 -4.25
CA CYS A 78 -13.51 -27.65 -4.60
C CYS A 78 -12.05 -28.10 -4.74
N ASP A 79 -11.34 -27.57 -5.74
CA ASP A 79 -9.89 -27.75 -5.80
C ASP A 79 -9.20 -26.87 -4.76
N ILE A 80 -9.70 -25.65 -4.58
CA ILE A 80 -9.16 -24.64 -3.67
C ILE A 80 -10.33 -24.01 -2.91
N ILE A 81 -10.17 -23.81 -1.60
CA ILE A 81 -11.14 -23.07 -0.78
C ILE A 81 -10.47 -21.83 -0.20
N ILE A 82 -11.05 -20.66 -0.45
CA ILE A 82 -10.63 -19.39 0.15
C ILE A 82 -11.43 -19.13 1.43
N VAL A 83 -10.77 -18.78 2.52
CA VAL A 83 -11.38 -18.36 3.77
C VAL A 83 -11.09 -16.89 4.01
N SER A 84 -12.15 -16.09 4.14
CA SER A 84 -12.07 -14.62 4.26
C SER A 84 -12.81 -14.11 5.49
N GLY A 85 -12.23 -13.11 6.16
CA GLY A 85 -12.91 -12.39 7.24
C GLY A 85 -13.91 -11.33 6.77
N ASP A 86 -13.94 -11.01 5.48
CA ASP A 86 -14.96 -10.14 4.87
C ASP A 86 -16.13 -10.95 4.33
N ALA A 87 -17.29 -10.31 4.18
CA ALA A 87 -18.35 -10.82 3.32
C ALA A 87 -17.86 -11.00 1.87
N TYR A 88 -18.40 -12.00 1.17
CA TYR A 88 -18.07 -12.19 -0.24
C TYR A 88 -18.77 -11.15 -1.12
N VAL A 89 -17.97 -10.23 -1.65
CA VAL A 89 -18.37 -9.29 -2.70
C VAL A 89 -17.51 -9.58 -3.91
N ASP A 90 -18.15 -9.99 -5.01
CA ASP A 90 -17.44 -10.38 -6.23
C ASP A 90 -17.11 -9.15 -7.07
N HIS A 91 -16.06 -8.43 -6.67
CA HIS A 91 -15.67 -7.15 -7.26
C HIS A 91 -14.15 -7.03 -7.38
N PRO A 92 -13.59 -6.40 -8.43
CA PRO A 92 -12.15 -6.24 -8.62
C PRO A 92 -11.44 -5.36 -7.56
N SER A 93 -12.18 -4.82 -6.58
CA SER A 93 -11.66 -4.05 -5.46
C SER A 93 -11.61 -4.87 -4.16
N PHE A 94 -12.05 -6.13 -4.21
CA PHE A 94 -12.01 -7.06 -3.08
C PHE A 94 -10.94 -8.12 -3.37
N GLY A 95 -9.83 -8.08 -2.63
CA GLY A 95 -8.65 -8.89 -2.91
C GLY A 95 -8.93 -10.39 -2.94
N MET A 96 -9.82 -10.90 -2.08
CA MET A 96 -10.16 -12.34 -2.10
C MET A 96 -11.01 -12.74 -3.30
N ALA A 97 -11.84 -11.83 -3.83
CA ALA A 97 -12.54 -12.05 -5.10
C ALA A 97 -11.55 -12.07 -6.26
N VAL A 98 -10.59 -11.13 -6.28
CA VAL A 98 -9.52 -11.10 -7.29
C VAL A 98 -8.72 -12.41 -7.29
N ILE A 99 -8.27 -12.88 -6.13
CA ILE A 99 -7.51 -14.14 -6.02
C ILE A 99 -8.37 -15.34 -6.44
N GLY A 100 -9.63 -15.40 -6.02
CA GLY A 100 -10.54 -16.48 -6.39
C GLY A 100 -10.81 -16.54 -7.89
N ARG A 101 -11.14 -15.40 -8.51
CA ARG A 101 -11.34 -15.29 -9.97
C ARG A 101 -10.06 -15.56 -10.74
N THR A 102 -8.91 -15.13 -10.24
CA THR A 102 -7.61 -15.42 -10.87
C THR A 102 -7.34 -16.93 -10.90
N LEU A 103 -7.64 -17.65 -9.82
CA LEU A 103 -7.49 -19.11 -9.76
C LEU A 103 -8.53 -19.83 -10.62
N GLU A 104 -9.78 -19.37 -10.64
CA GLU A 104 -10.83 -19.90 -11.52
C GLU A 104 -10.45 -19.75 -13.01
N ALA A 105 -9.86 -18.61 -13.39
CA ALA A 105 -9.37 -18.37 -14.74
C ALA A 105 -8.26 -19.34 -15.17
N GLN A 106 -7.52 -19.91 -14.20
CA GLN A 106 -6.57 -21.00 -14.43
C GLN A 106 -7.24 -22.37 -14.60
N GLY A 107 -8.56 -22.46 -14.47
CA GLY A 107 -9.34 -23.68 -14.63
C GLY A 107 -9.57 -24.47 -13.35
N PHE A 108 -9.28 -23.91 -12.17
CA PHE A 108 -9.55 -24.56 -10.88
C PHE A 108 -10.98 -24.31 -10.41
N ARG A 109 -11.56 -25.27 -9.71
CA ARG A 109 -12.83 -25.08 -8.98
C ARG A 109 -12.53 -24.41 -7.64
N VAL A 110 -12.97 -23.18 -7.48
CA VAL A 110 -12.65 -22.36 -6.32
C VAL A 110 -13.91 -22.03 -5.55
N GLY A 111 -13.97 -22.37 -4.27
CA GLY A 111 -15.05 -21.97 -3.37
C GLY A 111 -14.59 -20.94 -2.34
N ILE A 112 -15.53 -20.25 -1.70
CA ILE A 112 -15.22 -19.25 -0.67
C ILE A 112 -16.06 -19.44 0.59
N ILE A 113 -15.39 -19.46 1.74
CA ILE A 113 -16.00 -19.44 3.08
C ILE A 113 -15.78 -18.02 3.64
N ALA A 114 -16.85 -17.22 3.61
CA ALA A 114 -16.83 -15.83 4.07
C ALA A 114 -17.41 -15.70 5.48
N GLN A 115 -16.68 -15.05 6.37
CA GLN A 115 -17.07 -14.81 7.78
C GLN A 115 -17.55 -16.08 8.52
N PRO A 116 -16.79 -17.20 8.49
CA PRO A 116 -17.16 -18.37 9.26
C PRO A 116 -17.11 -18.06 10.76
N ASP A 117 -18.07 -18.62 11.51
CA ASP A 117 -17.98 -18.65 12.98
C ASP A 117 -16.74 -19.44 13.39
N TRP A 118 -15.85 -18.79 14.13
CA TRP A 118 -14.54 -19.34 14.52
C TRP A 118 -14.55 -20.02 15.87
N ASN A 119 -15.70 -20.12 16.55
CA ASN A 119 -15.81 -20.83 17.81
C ASN A 119 -15.75 -22.36 17.64
N SER A 120 -15.90 -22.86 16.41
CA SER A 120 -15.75 -24.28 16.07
C SER A 120 -15.13 -24.47 14.68
N ALA A 121 -14.69 -25.69 14.38
CA ALA A 121 -14.19 -26.05 13.04
C ALA A 121 -15.30 -26.43 12.04
N GLU A 122 -16.55 -26.64 12.49
CA GLU A 122 -17.66 -27.07 11.63
C GLU A 122 -17.96 -26.11 10.47
N PRO A 123 -18.01 -24.76 10.67
CA PRO A 123 -18.21 -23.82 9.56
C PRO A 123 -17.12 -23.90 8.47
N PHE A 124 -15.92 -24.37 8.81
CA PHE A 124 -14.80 -24.53 7.88
C PHE A 124 -14.91 -25.82 7.04
N LYS A 125 -15.87 -26.70 7.37
CA LYS A 125 -16.21 -27.90 6.60
C LYS A 125 -17.35 -27.69 5.61
N ALA A 126 -17.93 -26.48 5.55
CA ALA A 126 -19.14 -26.18 4.77
C ALA A 126 -19.05 -26.59 3.30
N LEU A 127 -17.88 -26.44 2.66
CA LEU A 127 -17.63 -26.82 1.27
C LEU A 127 -16.97 -28.20 1.11
N GLY A 128 -16.72 -28.90 2.22
CA GLY A 128 -15.94 -30.14 2.24
C GLY A 128 -14.43 -29.93 2.23
N ARG A 129 -13.71 -31.03 1.96
CA ARG A 129 -12.25 -31.04 1.87
C ARG A 129 -11.81 -30.47 0.52
N PRO A 130 -10.91 -29.47 0.46
CA PRO A 130 -10.37 -29.03 -0.81
C PRO A 130 -9.34 -30.03 -1.33
N LYS A 131 -9.24 -30.16 -2.65
CA LYS A 131 -8.30 -31.08 -3.31
C LYS A 131 -6.83 -30.66 -3.16
N LEU A 132 -6.55 -29.35 -3.21
CA LEU A 132 -5.21 -28.79 -3.26
C LEU A 132 -4.82 -28.09 -1.96
N PHE A 133 -5.55 -27.04 -1.56
CA PHE A 133 -5.21 -26.26 -0.35
C PHE A 133 -6.35 -25.34 0.13
N PHE A 134 -6.22 -24.85 1.36
CA PHE A 134 -6.95 -23.69 1.87
C PHE A 134 -6.13 -22.41 1.69
N GLY A 135 -6.73 -21.37 1.11
CA GLY A 135 -6.18 -20.01 1.09
C GLY A 135 -6.84 -19.14 2.16
N VAL A 136 -6.09 -18.62 3.14
CA VAL A 136 -6.66 -17.91 4.30
C VAL A 136 -6.21 -16.46 4.35
N ALA A 137 -7.16 -15.53 4.50
CA ALA A 137 -6.87 -14.12 4.74
C ALA A 137 -7.87 -13.49 5.71
N ALA A 138 -7.41 -12.49 6.47
CA ALA A 138 -8.27 -11.70 7.33
C ALA A 138 -9.29 -10.85 6.57
N GLY A 139 -9.16 -10.68 5.25
CA GLY A 139 -9.99 -9.81 4.40
C GLY A 139 -9.18 -8.68 3.76
N ASN A 140 -9.88 -7.65 3.27
CA ASN A 140 -9.34 -6.43 2.66
C ASN A 140 -8.75 -5.45 3.67
N MET A 141 -8.96 -5.69 4.97
CA MET A 141 -8.40 -4.89 6.05
C MET A 141 -7.89 -5.79 7.17
N ASP A 142 -6.88 -5.32 7.89
CA ASP A 142 -6.40 -5.94 9.11
C ASP A 142 -7.53 -6.09 10.15
N SER A 143 -7.68 -7.28 10.74
CA SER A 143 -8.78 -7.58 11.67
C SER A 143 -8.76 -6.70 12.91
N MET A 144 -7.58 -6.32 13.41
CA MET A 144 -7.47 -5.47 14.59
C MET A 144 -7.85 -4.02 14.29
N ILE A 145 -7.50 -3.51 13.11
CA ILE A 145 -7.92 -2.16 12.66
C ILE A 145 -9.43 -2.13 12.39
N ASN A 146 -9.99 -3.27 11.98
CA ASN A 146 -11.44 -3.42 11.82
C ASN A 146 -12.17 -3.32 13.17
N HIS A 147 -11.69 -4.03 14.19
CA HIS A 147 -12.35 -4.05 15.49
C HIS A 147 -12.04 -2.87 16.39
N TYR A 148 -10.87 -2.24 16.23
CA TYR A 148 -10.40 -1.21 17.16
C TYR A 148 -10.04 0.09 16.45
N THR A 149 -10.18 1.19 17.17
CA THR A 149 -9.63 2.50 16.79
C THR A 149 -8.16 2.59 17.18
N ALA A 150 -7.43 3.56 16.61
CA ALA A 150 -6.02 3.83 16.98
C ALA A 150 -5.81 4.21 18.45
N ASP A 151 -6.91 4.50 19.18
CA ASP A 151 -6.93 4.79 20.62
C ASP A 151 -7.36 3.54 21.44
N ARG A 152 -7.32 2.33 20.85
CA ARG A 152 -7.72 1.05 21.48
C ARG A 152 -9.17 0.93 21.93
N LYS A 153 -10.06 1.77 21.39
CA LYS A 153 -11.52 1.65 21.60
C LYS A 153 -12.13 0.68 20.58
N ILE A 154 -13.02 -0.19 21.05
CA ILE A 154 -13.80 -1.10 20.19
C ILE A 154 -14.73 -0.29 19.29
N ARG A 155 -14.85 -0.73 18.03
CA ARG A 155 -15.79 -0.20 17.04
C ARG A 155 -17.11 -0.95 17.14
N SER A 156 -18.20 -0.22 16.94
CA SER A 156 -19.55 -0.77 16.92
C SER A 156 -20.00 -1.18 15.50
N ASP A 157 -19.16 -1.01 14.49
CA ASP A 157 -19.45 -1.23 13.08
C ASP A 157 -18.30 -1.94 12.34
N ASP A 158 -18.64 -2.72 11.31
CA ASP A 158 -17.69 -3.31 10.34
C ASP A 158 -18.12 -2.98 8.90
N ALA A 159 -17.29 -2.25 8.16
CA ALA A 159 -17.61 -1.84 6.79
C ALA A 159 -17.68 -3.00 5.78
N TYR A 160 -17.12 -4.16 6.10
CA TYR A 160 -17.03 -5.33 5.23
C TYR A 160 -18.05 -6.43 5.57
N THR A 161 -19.00 -6.13 6.45
CA THR A 161 -20.04 -7.04 6.92
C THR A 161 -21.42 -6.58 6.44
N PRO A 162 -22.36 -7.49 6.10
CA PRO A 162 -23.73 -7.11 5.79
C PRO A 162 -24.38 -6.36 6.95
N GLY A 163 -25.08 -5.28 6.65
CA GLY A 163 -25.70 -4.40 7.65
C GLY A 163 -24.71 -3.56 8.46
N GLY A 164 -23.40 -3.66 8.21
CA GLY A 164 -22.38 -3.00 9.01
C GLY A 164 -22.17 -3.62 10.40
N GLU A 165 -22.63 -4.86 10.62
CA GLU A 165 -22.58 -5.52 11.93
C GLU A 165 -21.14 -5.75 12.40
N ALA A 166 -20.84 -5.37 13.65
CA ALA A 166 -19.57 -5.70 14.28
C ALA A 166 -19.53 -7.15 14.80
N GLY A 167 -18.33 -7.67 15.04
CA GLY A 167 -18.14 -8.97 15.71
C GLY A 167 -18.38 -10.21 14.84
N LYS A 168 -18.28 -10.08 13.51
CA LYS A 168 -18.34 -11.22 12.55
C LYS A 168 -16.97 -11.74 12.13
N ARG A 169 -15.89 -11.23 12.72
CA ARG A 169 -14.51 -11.66 12.53
C ARG A 169 -13.84 -11.81 13.90
N PRO A 170 -12.83 -12.68 14.07
CA PRO A 170 -11.99 -12.68 15.27
C PRO A 170 -10.82 -11.70 15.17
N ASP A 171 -10.28 -11.32 16.32
CA ASP A 171 -8.97 -10.67 16.40
C ASP A 171 -7.88 -11.57 15.81
N ARG A 172 -6.99 -10.99 14.99
CA ARG A 172 -5.93 -11.72 14.27
C ARG A 172 -6.52 -12.89 13.48
N ALA A 173 -7.52 -12.56 12.68
CA ALA A 173 -8.34 -13.52 11.97
C ALA A 173 -7.55 -14.57 11.18
N THR A 174 -6.43 -14.19 10.54
CA THR A 174 -5.60 -15.13 9.80
C THR A 174 -5.08 -16.25 10.70
N LEU A 175 -4.69 -15.96 11.95
CA LEU A 175 -4.23 -16.97 12.90
C LEU A 175 -5.35 -17.95 13.26
N VAL A 176 -6.50 -17.41 13.66
CA VAL A 176 -7.65 -18.20 14.12
C VAL A 176 -8.18 -19.07 12.98
N TYR A 177 -8.39 -18.50 11.79
CA TYR A 177 -8.90 -19.24 10.64
C TYR A 177 -7.93 -20.32 10.17
N THR A 178 -6.62 -20.08 10.22
CA THR A 178 -5.62 -21.11 9.89
C THR A 178 -5.74 -22.32 10.83
N GLN A 179 -5.87 -22.07 12.13
CA GLN A 179 -6.03 -23.14 13.12
C GLN A 179 -7.32 -23.93 12.88
N ARG A 180 -8.45 -23.25 12.58
CA ARG A 180 -9.71 -23.92 12.28
C ARG A 180 -9.67 -24.73 10.98
N CYS A 181 -8.97 -24.25 9.95
CA CYS A 181 -8.75 -25.05 8.74
C CYS A 181 -7.96 -26.34 9.04
N LYS A 182 -6.90 -26.26 9.84
CA LYS A 182 -6.09 -27.43 10.24
C LYS A 182 -6.85 -28.37 11.18
N GLU A 183 -7.75 -27.86 12.02
CA GLU A 183 -8.66 -28.66 12.84
C GLU A 183 -9.71 -29.38 11.97
N ALA A 184 -10.26 -28.70 10.96
CA ALA A 184 -11.21 -29.29 10.03
C ALA A 184 -10.58 -30.37 9.15
N PHE A 185 -9.38 -30.12 8.61
CA PHE A 185 -8.65 -31.05 7.74
C PHE A 185 -7.13 -30.95 7.94
N LYS A 186 -6.58 -31.82 8.79
CA LYS A 186 -5.17 -31.78 9.23
C LYS A 186 -4.14 -31.89 8.10
N ASP A 187 -4.41 -32.72 7.10
CA ASP A 187 -3.44 -33.04 6.02
C ASP A 187 -3.60 -32.15 4.78
N VAL A 188 -4.44 -31.11 4.86
CA VAL A 188 -4.62 -30.16 3.77
C VAL A 188 -3.65 -29.00 3.96
N PRO A 189 -2.83 -28.65 2.94
CA PRO A 189 -1.99 -27.48 3.01
C PRO A 189 -2.79 -26.20 3.25
N VAL A 190 -2.29 -25.32 4.12
CA VAL A 190 -2.87 -24.00 4.38
C VAL A 190 -1.88 -22.92 3.98
N ILE A 191 -2.31 -22.09 3.03
CA ILE A 191 -1.56 -20.95 2.50
C ILE A 191 -2.19 -19.67 3.02
N ILE A 192 -1.42 -18.83 3.70
CA ILE A 192 -1.91 -17.57 4.28
C ILE A 192 -1.48 -16.36 3.44
N GLY A 193 -2.32 -15.33 3.39
CA GLY A 193 -2.04 -14.11 2.63
C GLY A 193 -2.85 -12.89 3.08
N GLY A 194 -2.93 -11.89 2.22
CA GLY A 194 -3.58 -10.60 2.50
C GLY A 194 -2.76 -9.66 3.37
N ILE A 195 -3.31 -8.47 3.65
CA ILE A 195 -2.62 -7.39 4.38
C ILE A 195 -2.13 -7.87 5.75
N GLU A 196 -2.97 -8.59 6.50
CA GLU A 196 -2.66 -9.02 7.87
C GLU A 196 -1.44 -9.95 7.93
N ALA A 197 -1.36 -10.93 7.02
CA ALA A 197 -0.25 -11.87 6.95
C ALA A 197 1.01 -11.21 6.36
N SER A 198 0.84 -10.51 5.23
CA SER A 198 1.91 -9.84 4.51
C SER A 198 2.71 -8.90 5.42
N LEU A 199 2.04 -8.08 6.23
CA LEU A 199 2.69 -7.12 7.13
C LEU A 199 3.25 -7.73 8.42
N ARG A 200 3.06 -9.04 8.66
CA ARG A 200 3.55 -9.78 9.84
C ARG A 200 4.46 -10.95 9.48
N ARG A 201 5.02 -10.95 8.26
CA ARG A 201 5.89 -12.04 7.72
C ARG A 201 7.23 -12.20 8.45
N ILE A 202 7.68 -11.19 9.20
CA ILE A 202 8.84 -11.25 10.12
C ILE A 202 8.42 -10.85 11.54
N ALA A 203 9.35 -10.90 12.49
CA ALA A 203 9.16 -10.29 13.80
C ALA A 203 8.69 -8.84 13.68
N HIS A 204 7.62 -8.50 14.41
CA HIS A 204 6.94 -7.22 14.29
C HIS A 204 6.44 -6.74 15.64
N TYR A 205 6.46 -5.43 15.84
CA TYR A 205 5.80 -4.79 16.97
C TYR A 205 4.28 -4.81 16.78
N ASP A 206 3.57 -5.38 17.75
CA ASP A 206 2.12 -5.44 17.79
C ASP A 206 1.60 -4.37 18.75
N TYR A 207 1.03 -3.29 18.20
CA TYR A 207 0.53 -2.16 18.97
C TYR A 207 -0.51 -2.54 20.02
N TRP A 208 -1.31 -3.59 19.77
CA TRP A 208 -2.41 -3.98 20.64
C TRP A 208 -1.95 -4.70 21.90
N SER A 209 -0.96 -5.58 21.79
CA SER A 209 -0.34 -6.26 22.94
C SER A 209 0.88 -5.54 23.51
N ASP A 210 1.34 -4.46 22.86
CA ASP A 210 2.54 -3.69 23.21
C ASP A 210 3.80 -4.56 23.32
N LYS A 211 3.96 -5.49 22.37
CA LYS A 211 5.04 -6.49 22.35
C LYS A 211 5.57 -6.70 20.95
N VAL A 212 6.85 -7.10 20.85
CA VAL A 212 7.36 -7.71 19.62
C VAL A 212 6.88 -9.15 19.56
N ARG A 213 6.13 -9.48 18.51
CA ARG A 213 5.66 -10.82 18.20
C ARG A 213 6.53 -11.48 17.14
N ARG A 214 6.47 -12.81 17.10
CA ARG A 214 7.11 -13.63 16.05
C ARG A 214 6.45 -13.37 14.70
N SER A 215 7.04 -13.92 13.65
CA SER A 215 6.36 -13.98 12.34
C SER A 215 5.03 -14.71 12.51
N ILE A 216 3.98 -14.21 11.83
CA ILE A 216 2.66 -14.83 11.82
C ILE A 216 2.72 -16.28 11.29
N LEU A 217 3.71 -16.59 10.46
CA LEU A 217 3.93 -17.94 9.94
C LEU A 217 4.30 -18.94 11.07
N VAL A 218 5.08 -18.48 12.06
CA VAL A 218 5.45 -19.29 13.22
C VAL A 218 4.23 -19.56 14.11
N ASP A 219 3.44 -18.52 14.38
CA ASP A 219 2.29 -18.60 15.30
C ASP A 219 1.10 -19.36 14.66
N SER A 220 0.86 -19.20 13.36
CA SER A 220 -0.24 -19.86 12.64
C SER A 220 0.03 -21.32 12.30
N LYS A 221 1.31 -21.70 12.19
CA LYS A 221 1.75 -22.99 11.62
C LYS A 221 1.23 -23.23 10.20
N ALA A 222 0.92 -22.17 9.46
CA ALA A 222 0.62 -22.26 8.03
C ALA A 222 1.83 -22.84 7.27
N ASP A 223 1.56 -23.47 6.14
CA ASP A 223 2.58 -24.18 5.37
C ASP A 223 3.35 -23.22 4.44
N LEU A 224 2.68 -22.14 4.00
CA LEU A 224 3.29 -21.09 3.19
C LEU A 224 2.59 -19.74 3.44
N LEU A 225 3.35 -18.64 3.40
CA LEU A 225 2.84 -17.27 3.44
C LEU A 225 3.12 -16.58 2.12
N LEU A 226 2.12 -15.91 1.54
CA LEU A 226 2.28 -15.06 0.36
C LEU A 226 2.18 -13.59 0.77
N TYR A 227 3.08 -12.76 0.24
CA TYR A 227 3.14 -11.32 0.48
C TYR A 227 3.35 -10.56 -0.83
N GLY A 228 2.98 -9.28 -0.85
CA GLY A 228 2.93 -8.54 -2.11
C GLY A 228 1.64 -8.81 -2.89
N ASN A 229 1.65 -8.46 -4.18
CA ASN A 229 0.66 -8.93 -5.15
C ASN A 229 0.88 -10.42 -5.44
N ALA A 230 -0.07 -11.24 -4.98
CA ALA A 230 0.09 -12.68 -4.86
C ALA A 230 -0.31 -13.48 -6.13
N GLU A 231 -0.87 -12.85 -7.15
CA GLU A 231 -1.44 -13.51 -8.34
C GLU A 231 -0.46 -14.46 -9.01
N ARG A 232 0.77 -14.02 -9.29
CA ARG A 232 1.81 -14.88 -9.88
C ARG A 232 2.12 -16.08 -8.99
N ALA A 233 2.38 -15.81 -7.71
CA ALA A 233 2.81 -16.82 -6.75
C ALA A 233 1.72 -17.89 -6.56
N ILE A 234 0.46 -17.47 -6.33
CA ILE A 234 -0.63 -18.39 -6.05
C ILE A 234 -0.97 -19.26 -7.27
N ILE A 235 -0.89 -18.70 -8.49
CA ILE A 235 -1.06 -19.46 -9.73
C ILE A 235 0.03 -20.53 -9.86
N GLU A 236 1.29 -20.15 -9.67
CA GLU A 236 2.40 -21.07 -9.77
C GLU A 236 2.31 -22.20 -8.74
N ILE A 237 2.00 -21.86 -7.49
CA ILE A 237 1.82 -22.83 -6.40
C ILE A 237 0.65 -23.77 -6.72
N ALA A 238 -0.50 -23.25 -7.13
CA ALA A 238 -1.67 -24.08 -7.47
C ALA A 238 -1.36 -25.10 -8.57
N HIS A 239 -0.66 -24.68 -9.63
CA HIS A 239 -0.25 -25.59 -10.71
C HIS A 239 0.79 -26.62 -10.26
N ARG A 240 1.75 -26.24 -9.41
CA ARG A 240 2.73 -27.18 -8.83
C ARG A 240 2.06 -28.21 -7.91
N LEU A 241 1.11 -27.80 -7.07
CA LEU A 241 0.32 -28.70 -6.22
C LEU A 241 -0.59 -29.61 -7.06
N ALA A 242 -1.20 -29.10 -8.13
CA ALA A 242 -1.98 -29.89 -9.08
C ALA A 242 -1.15 -30.98 -9.79
N GLN A 243 0.16 -30.74 -9.94
CA GLN A 243 1.15 -31.72 -10.41
C GLN A 243 1.68 -32.64 -9.28
N ARG A 244 1.03 -32.62 -8.11
CA ARG A 244 1.39 -33.42 -6.92
C ARG A 244 2.79 -33.13 -6.37
N LYS A 245 3.34 -31.94 -6.64
CA LYS A 245 4.57 -31.51 -5.94
C LYS A 245 4.22 -31.23 -4.47
N PRO A 246 4.96 -31.79 -3.49
CA PRO A 246 4.73 -31.48 -2.08
C PRO A 246 4.92 -29.99 -1.78
N ILE A 247 4.10 -29.42 -0.91
CA ILE A 247 4.16 -27.98 -0.62
C ILE A 247 5.52 -27.57 -0.02
N GLU A 248 6.13 -28.45 0.76
CA GLU A 248 7.43 -28.26 1.40
C GLU A 248 8.58 -28.15 0.39
N SER A 249 8.37 -28.63 -0.83
CA SER A 249 9.35 -28.53 -1.93
C SER A 249 9.28 -27.20 -2.69
N ILE A 250 8.24 -26.38 -2.46
CA ILE A 250 8.03 -25.12 -3.18
C ILE A 250 8.72 -23.99 -2.42
N THR A 251 10.05 -23.90 -2.57
CA THR A 251 10.90 -22.97 -1.83
C THR A 251 11.47 -21.82 -2.68
N ASP A 252 11.15 -21.78 -3.98
CA ASP A 252 11.76 -20.90 -4.98
C ASP A 252 10.82 -19.84 -5.59
N VAL A 253 9.55 -19.81 -5.16
CA VAL A 253 8.55 -18.87 -5.69
C VAL A 253 8.72 -17.48 -5.06
N ARG A 254 8.80 -16.43 -5.88
CA ARG A 254 8.91 -15.04 -5.40
C ARG A 254 7.64 -14.60 -4.66
N GLY A 255 7.79 -13.72 -3.68
CA GLY A 255 6.68 -13.24 -2.85
C GLY A 255 6.18 -14.26 -1.84
N THR A 256 6.96 -15.31 -1.53
CA THR A 256 6.60 -16.31 -0.51
C THR A 256 7.52 -16.26 0.71
N ALA A 257 7.01 -16.75 1.83
CA ALA A 257 7.78 -17.04 3.02
C ALA A 257 7.42 -18.42 3.59
N PHE A 258 8.42 -19.16 4.04
CA PHE A 258 8.27 -20.53 4.57
C PHE A 258 9.20 -20.78 5.76
N MET A 259 8.86 -21.79 6.56
CA MET A 259 9.68 -22.27 7.68
C MET A 259 10.70 -23.29 7.19
N ARG A 260 11.94 -23.20 7.65
CA ARG A 260 12.98 -24.21 7.39
C ARG A 260 13.87 -24.49 8.59
N LYS A 261 14.56 -25.63 8.56
CA LYS A 261 15.60 -25.95 9.54
C LYS A 261 16.87 -25.15 9.24
N VAL A 262 17.66 -24.88 10.28
CA VAL A 262 18.90 -24.09 10.18
C VAL A 262 20.02 -24.87 9.46
N ASP A 263 20.00 -26.20 9.57
CA ASP A 263 20.95 -27.16 9.00
C ASP A 263 20.45 -27.80 7.70
N ASP A 264 19.46 -27.19 7.05
CA ASP A 264 18.85 -27.72 5.83
C ASP A 264 19.90 -27.89 4.69
N PRO A 265 20.12 -29.12 4.18
CA PRO A 265 21.08 -29.38 3.11
C PRO A 265 20.84 -28.59 1.83
N GLN A 266 19.60 -28.15 1.57
CA GLN A 266 19.26 -27.31 0.40
C GLN A 266 19.88 -25.90 0.47
N LEU A 267 20.48 -25.53 1.60
CA LEU A 267 21.30 -24.31 1.74
C LEU A 267 22.69 -24.44 1.13
N ALA A 268 23.10 -25.63 0.69
CA ALA A 268 24.38 -25.81 0.00
C ALA A 268 24.49 -24.85 -1.21
N GLY A 269 25.57 -24.05 -1.23
CA GLY A 269 25.82 -23.05 -2.28
C GLY A 269 25.13 -21.70 -2.09
N TRP A 270 24.40 -21.47 -0.98
CA TRP A 270 23.91 -20.14 -0.61
C TRP A 270 24.95 -19.34 0.19
N PHE A 271 25.02 -18.04 -0.09
CA PHE A 271 25.85 -17.08 0.62
C PHE A 271 25.00 -16.29 1.61
N GLU A 272 25.32 -16.40 2.90
CA GLU A 272 24.65 -15.63 3.95
C GLU A 272 25.39 -14.30 4.19
N ILE A 273 24.68 -13.19 4.01
CA ILE A 273 25.14 -11.85 4.36
C ILE A 273 24.63 -11.55 5.77
N ASP A 274 25.54 -11.51 6.75
CA ASP A 274 25.17 -11.26 8.14
C ASP A 274 24.82 -9.80 8.38
N SER A 275 23.58 -9.53 8.79
CA SER A 275 23.09 -8.23 9.24
C SER A 275 22.47 -8.31 10.63
N SER A 276 22.90 -9.28 11.44
CA SER A 276 22.41 -9.52 12.81
C SER A 276 22.92 -8.50 13.84
N SER A 277 23.84 -7.62 13.46
CA SER A 277 24.39 -6.55 14.29
C SER A 277 24.19 -5.18 13.64
N VAL A 278 24.13 -4.14 14.48
CA VAL A 278 24.11 -2.75 13.99
C VAL A 278 25.37 -2.45 13.20
N ASP A 279 25.24 -1.53 12.26
CA ASP A 279 26.40 -1.11 11.50
C ASP A 279 27.41 -0.39 12.42
N GLN A 280 28.68 -0.80 12.39
CA GLN A 280 29.73 -0.10 13.13
C GLN A 280 30.22 1.14 12.37
N PRO A 281 30.64 2.22 13.06
CA PRO A 281 31.48 3.25 12.47
C PRO A 281 32.79 2.61 12.00
N GLY A 282 33.13 2.74 10.73
CA GLY A 282 34.36 2.21 10.15
C GLY A 282 34.66 2.93 8.85
N LYS A 283 35.93 2.91 8.43
CA LYS A 283 36.42 3.58 7.21
C LYS A 283 35.45 3.31 6.05
N VAL A 284 35.01 4.39 5.42
CA VAL A 284 34.43 4.32 4.09
C VAL A 284 35.54 3.78 3.20
N ASP A 285 35.31 2.65 2.53
CA ASP A 285 36.27 2.14 1.55
C ASP A 285 36.50 3.25 0.52
N GLU A 286 37.76 3.63 0.29
CA GLU A 286 38.09 4.61 -0.72
C GLU A 286 37.53 4.11 -2.06
N LEU A 287 36.77 4.97 -2.75
CA LEU A 287 36.35 4.65 -4.12
C LEU A 287 37.63 4.48 -4.92
N ILE A 288 37.91 3.24 -5.33
CA ILE A 288 38.99 2.93 -6.26
C ILE A 288 38.74 3.77 -7.52
N ASN A 289 39.64 4.70 -7.80
CA ASN A 289 39.56 5.51 -9.01
C ASN A 289 39.65 4.55 -10.22
N PRO A 290 38.60 4.47 -11.06
CA PRO A 290 38.59 3.54 -12.19
C PRO A 290 39.61 3.87 -13.29
N TYR A 291 40.38 4.96 -13.14
CA TYR A 291 41.45 5.38 -14.05
C TYR A 291 42.86 5.32 -13.45
N ALA A 292 43.03 4.80 -12.22
CA ALA A 292 44.35 4.63 -11.64
C ALA A 292 45.15 3.62 -12.49
N THR A 293 46.28 4.06 -13.05
CA THR A 293 47.14 3.21 -13.86
C THR A 293 47.92 2.25 -12.96
N THR A 294 48.33 1.10 -13.50
CA THR A 294 49.12 0.07 -12.80
C THR A 294 50.44 0.59 -12.22
N GLU A 295 50.95 1.70 -12.73
CA GLU A 295 52.19 2.34 -12.27
C GLU A 295 51.99 3.17 -10.99
N GLU A 296 50.83 3.82 -10.83
CA GLU A 296 50.47 4.58 -9.62
C GLU A 296 50.13 3.67 -8.43
N THR A 297 49.68 2.44 -8.70
CA THR A 297 49.39 1.44 -7.66
C THR A 297 50.63 0.64 -7.26
N GLY A 298 51.59 0.44 -8.18
CA GLY A 298 52.84 -0.28 -7.92
C GLY A 298 53.91 0.54 -7.17
N SER A 299 53.82 1.88 -7.19
CA SER A 299 54.77 2.76 -6.50
C SER A 299 54.48 2.97 -5.01
N ALA A 300 53.27 2.60 -4.53
CA ALA A 300 52.87 2.73 -3.13
C ALA A 300 53.14 1.47 -2.28
N GLN A 301 53.49 0.35 -2.90
CA GLN A 301 53.79 -0.92 -2.20
C GLN A 301 55.12 -1.46 -2.70
N GLY A 302 56.21 -0.99 -2.09
CA GLY A 302 57.53 -1.54 -2.32
C GLY A 302 57.58 -3.01 -1.91
N ALA A 303 57.73 -3.92 -2.88
CA ALA A 303 58.22 -5.27 -2.63
C ALA A 303 58.79 -5.89 -3.93
N ALA A 304 60.03 -6.35 -3.82
CA ALA A 304 60.82 -6.98 -4.86
C ALA A 304 60.30 -8.38 -5.26
N CYS A 305 60.54 -8.75 -6.51
CA CYS A 305 60.21 -10.03 -7.11
C CYS A 305 61.09 -11.17 -6.54
N ALA A 306 60.47 -12.30 -6.19
CA ALA A 306 61.16 -13.58 -6.05
C ALA A 306 60.36 -14.67 -6.78
N THR A 307 61.05 -15.36 -7.69
CA THR A 307 60.62 -16.50 -8.49
C THR A 307 60.72 -17.81 -7.69
N GLY A 308 59.74 -18.70 -7.79
CA GLY A 308 59.81 -20.06 -7.24
C GLY A 308 58.57 -20.91 -7.55
N ASP A 309 58.83 -22.15 -7.97
CA ASP A 309 57.94 -23.15 -8.59
C ASP A 309 56.66 -23.55 -7.83
N ALA A 310 55.65 -23.96 -8.60
CA ALA A 310 54.37 -24.49 -8.12
C ALA A 310 54.36 -26.04 -8.06
N PRO A 311 53.89 -26.66 -6.95
CA PRO A 311 53.46 -28.05 -6.96
C PRO A 311 51.93 -28.18 -7.12
N LYS A 312 51.53 -29.20 -7.89
CA LYS A 312 50.15 -29.65 -8.09
C LYS A 312 49.49 -30.00 -6.75
N ALA A 313 48.28 -29.46 -6.51
CA ALA A 313 47.45 -29.78 -5.34
C ALA A 313 46.44 -30.89 -5.66
N GLU A 314 46.45 -31.92 -4.82
CA GLU A 314 45.47 -33.00 -4.74
C GLU A 314 44.10 -32.51 -4.27
N GLU A 315 43.03 -33.11 -4.79
CA GLU A 315 41.66 -32.89 -4.36
C GLU A 315 41.42 -33.44 -2.95
N LYS A 316 41.02 -32.56 -2.03
CA LYS A 316 40.49 -32.89 -0.69
C LYS A 316 39.08 -32.33 -0.54
N PRO A 317 38.20 -33.00 0.26
CA PRO A 317 36.77 -32.72 0.30
C PRO A 317 36.46 -31.32 0.87
N ILE A 318 35.47 -30.68 0.24
CA ILE A 318 35.01 -29.31 0.51
C ILE A 318 34.51 -29.18 1.95
N GLN A 319 35.26 -28.49 2.80
CA GLN A 319 34.79 -28.00 4.09
C GLN A 319 33.85 -26.80 3.90
N ILE A 320 32.76 -26.79 4.68
CA ILE A 320 31.80 -25.70 4.75
C ILE A 320 32.50 -24.42 5.22
N VAL A 321 32.77 -23.48 4.31
CA VAL A 321 33.17 -22.13 4.70
C VAL A 321 31.89 -21.34 4.95
N ARG A 322 31.51 -21.18 6.22
CA ARG A 322 30.70 -20.03 6.67
C ARG A 322 31.52 -18.77 6.41
N ARG A 323 31.57 -18.31 5.15
CA ARG A 323 32.29 -17.08 4.81
C ARG A 323 31.39 -15.92 5.19
N THR A 324 31.40 -15.54 6.47
CA THR A 324 31.22 -14.13 6.81
C THR A 324 32.21 -13.40 5.93
N VAL A 325 31.72 -12.48 5.07
CA VAL A 325 32.62 -11.63 4.30
C VAL A 325 33.31 -10.72 5.31
N ALA A 326 34.39 -11.21 5.91
CA ALA A 326 35.32 -10.40 6.66
C ALA A 326 35.89 -9.37 5.68
N LYS A 327 35.83 -8.10 6.08
CA LYS A 327 36.18 -6.91 5.30
C LYS A 327 37.68 -6.80 4.94
N THR A 328 38.43 -7.89 4.87
CA THR A 328 39.91 -7.86 4.80
C THR A 328 40.52 -8.52 3.57
N ASP A 329 39.75 -9.21 2.72
CA ASP A 329 40.33 -9.80 1.51
C ASP A 329 40.07 -8.94 0.27
N ALA A 330 41.12 -8.21 -0.15
CA ALA A 330 41.22 -7.45 -1.39
C ALA A 330 41.20 -8.37 -2.63
N ARG A 331 40.08 -9.05 -2.87
CA ARG A 331 39.58 -9.65 -4.13
C ARG A 331 38.30 -10.48 -3.88
N ALA A 332 37.41 -10.01 -2.99
CA ALA A 332 36.17 -10.71 -2.70
C ALA A 332 35.25 -10.73 -3.94
N VAL A 333 35.19 -11.89 -4.60
CA VAL A 333 34.15 -12.21 -5.60
C VAL A 333 32.81 -11.94 -4.92
N THR A 334 32.12 -10.88 -5.36
CA THR A 334 30.80 -10.55 -4.81
C THR A 334 29.87 -11.74 -5.11
N PRO A 335 29.29 -12.38 -4.09
CA PRO A 335 28.49 -13.57 -4.31
C PRO A 335 27.29 -13.26 -5.23
N PRO A 336 26.89 -14.19 -6.11
CA PRO A 336 25.75 -13.99 -7.00
C PRO A 336 24.50 -13.65 -6.18
N ARG A 337 23.83 -12.54 -6.52
CA ARG A 337 22.65 -12.04 -5.79
C ARG A 337 21.54 -13.08 -5.64
N GLU A 338 21.33 -13.88 -6.69
CA GLU A 338 20.32 -14.96 -6.74
C GLU A 338 20.59 -16.10 -5.75
N ARG A 339 21.84 -16.23 -5.30
CA ARG A 339 22.29 -17.22 -4.30
C ARG A 339 22.73 -16.54 -3.00
N SER A 340 22.34 -15.29 -2.78
CA SER A 340 22.61 -14.56 -1.54
C SER A 340 21.35 -14.35 -0.72
N VAL A 341 21.45 -14.56 0.58
CA VAL A 341 20.38 -14.31 1.55
C VAL A 341 20.91 -13.38 2.64
N ILE A 342 20.09 -12.42 3.09
CA ILE A 342 20.46 -11.52 4.18
C ILE A 342 19.86 -12.03 5.49
N ARG A 343 20.74 -12.26 6.47
CA ARG A 343 20.38 -12.64 7.83
C ARG A 343 19.96 -11.40 8.61
N LEU A 344 18.68 -11.32 8.95
CA LEU A 344 18.16 -10.31 9.87
C LEU A 344 18.52 -10.68 11.32
N PRO A 345 18.58 -9.71 12.24
CA PRO A 345 18.63 -10.00 13.67
C PRO A 345 17.48 -10.94 14.05
N SER A 346 17.78 -11.95 14.87
CA SER A 346 16.82 -12.96 15.30
C SER A 346 15.65 -12.34 16.04
N PHE A 347 14.51 -13.05 16.09
CA PHE A 347 13.36 -12.62 16.87
C PHE A 347 13.73 -12.34 18.34
N GLU A 348 14.56 -13.18 18.94
CA GLU A 348 14.94 -13.02 20.35
C GLU A 348 15.80 -11.76 20.55
N GLN A 349 16.69 -11.45 19.60
CA GLN A 349 17.46 -10.19 19.59
C GLN A 349 16.56 -8.95 19.44
N VAL A 350 15.67 -8.91 18.43
CA VAL A 350 14.83 -7.72 18.20
C VAL A 350 13.74 -7.53 19.26
N LYS A 351 13.38 -8.59 19.97
CA LYS A 351 12.50 -8.54 21.14
C LYS A 351 13.20 -7.88 22.34
N SER A 352 14.49 -8.13 22.53
CA SER A 352 15.26 -7.60 23.66
C SER A 352 15.95 -6.25 23.38
N ASP A 353 16.28 -5.96 22.12
CA ASP A 353 17.04 -4.76 21.72
C ASP A 353 16.24 -3.95 20.69
N PRO A 354 15.66 -2.80 21.08
CA PRO A 354 14.92 -1.94 20.17
C PRO A 354 15.78 -1.32 19.06
N VAL A 355 17.10 -1.15 19.27
CA VAL A 355 18.01 -0.64 18.22
C VAL A 355 18.16 -1.70 17.12
N LEU A 356 18.30 -2.97 17.49
CA LEU A 356 18.30 -4.07 16.52
C LEU A 356 16.96 -4.21 15.80
N TYR A 357 15.84 -3.90 16.46
CA TYR A 357 14.53 -3.82 15.79
C TYR A 357 14.52 -2.74 14.68
N ALA A 358 15.04 -1.54 14.96
CA ALA A 358 15.14 -0.46 13.97
C ALA A 358 16.08 -0.84 12.81
N HIS A 359 17.20 -1.49 13.12
CA HIS A 359 18.14 -2.00 12.13
C HIS A 359 17.49 -3.06 11.22
N ALA A 360 16.80 -4.04 11.79
CA ALA A 360 16.07 -5.06 11.03
C ALA A 360 15.03 -4.44 10.10
N ASN A 361 14.28 -3.44 10.58
CA ASN A 361 13.31 -2.69 9.77
C ASN A 361 13.99 -1.99 8.58
N ARG A 362 15.13 -1.33 8.82
CA ARG A 362 15.90 -0.69 7.76
C ARG A 362 16.33 -1.69 6.69
N VAL A 363 16.93 -2.81 7.09
CA VAL A 363 17.44 -3.83 6.17
C VAL A 363 16.30 -4.40 5.32
N LEU A 364 15.15 -4.72 5.93
CA LEU A 364 13.95 -5.15 5.23
C LEU A 364 13.54 -4.15 4.13
N HIS A 365 13.47 -2.85 4.45
CA HIS A 365 13.02 -1.82 3.52
C HIS A 365 13.97 -1.60 2.34
N LEU A 366 15.25 -1.93 2.49
CA LEU A 366 16.23 -1.90 1.39
C LEU A 366 16.04 -3.04 0.38
N GLU A 367 15.37 -4.12 0.76
CA GLU A 367 15.11 -5.30 -0.09
C GLU A 367 13.66 -5.34 -0.60
N THR A 368 13.00 -4.17 -0.72
CA THR A 368 11.63 -4.03 -1.25
C THR A 368 11.57 -3.92 -2.78
N ASN A 369 12.68 -3.62 -3.46
CA ASN A 369 12.71 -3.49 -4.91
C ASN A 369 12.85 -4.86 -5.60
N PRO A 370 11.85 -5.35 -6.35
CA PRO A 370 11.91 -6.66 -6.98
C PRO A 370 13.09 -6.84 -7.95
N GLY A 371 13.61 -5.76 -8.55
CA GLY A 371 14.73 -5.82 -9.50
C GLY A 371 16.10 -6.11 -8.88
N ASN A 372 16.30 -5.83 -7.58
CA ASN A 372 17.58 -6.06 -6.92
C ASN A 372 17.49 -6.65 -5.50
N ALA A 373 16.29 -6.97 -5.03
CA ALA A 373 16.05 -7.55 -3.73
C ALA A 373 16.70 -8.93 -3.61
N ARG A 374 17.34 -9.16 -2.46
CA ARG A 374 17.81 -10.48 -2.04
C ARG A 374 16.75 -11.20 -1.21
N ALA A 375 16.91 -12.52 -1.07
CA ALA A 375 16.15 -13.25 -0.07
C ALA A 375 16.52 -12.74 1.33
N LEU A 376 15.56 -12.78 2.25
CA LEU A 376 15.77 -12.46 3.66
C LEU A 376 15.54 -13.69 4.50
N VAL A 377 16.22 -13.77 5.65
CA VAL A 377 16.01 -14.86 6.59
C VAL A 377 16.10 -14.36 8.02
N GLN A 378 15.17 -14.78 8.87
CA GLN A 378 15.15 -14.42 10.28
C GLN A 378 15.02 -15.67 11.14
N ARG A 379 15.86 -15.76 12.17
CA ARG A 379 15.84 -16.88 13.13
C ARG A 379 14.76 -16.67 14.19
N HIS A 380 14.03 -17.74 14.50
CA HIS A 380 13.01 -17.78 15.55
C HIS A 380 13.23 -18.97 16.49
N GLY A 381 13.26 -18.69 17.80
CA GLY A 381 13.50 -19.68 18.86
C GLY A 381 14.98 -19.96 19.12
N ASP A 382 15.22 -20.72 20.20
CA ASP A 382 16.54 -21.10 20.68
C ASP A 382 16.65 -22.63 20.83
N GLY A 383 17.89 -23.13 20.92
CA GLY A 383 18.16 -24.55 21.14
C GLY A 383 17.69 -25.46 20.00
N PRO A 384 17.31 -26.72 20.28
CA PRO A 384 17.00 -27.71 19.24
C PRO A 384 15.74 -27.41 18.40
N SER A 385 14.84 -26.55 18.90
CA SER A 385 13.61 -26.18 18.20
C SER A 385 13.76 -24.97 17.27
N VAL A 386 14.97 -24.40 17.19
CA VAL A 386 15.26 -23.25 16.33
C VAL A 386 14.86 -23.49 14.88
N ARG A 387 14.24 -22.48 14.27
CA ARG A 387 13.87 -22.48 12.85
C ARG A 387 14.15 -21.13 12.23
N ASP A 388 14.35 -21.15 10.93
CA ASP A 388 14.47 -19.96 10.12
C ASP A 388 13.16 -19.71 9.37
N VAL A 389 12.68 -18.46 9.44
CA VAL A 389 11.67 -17.93 8.52
C VAL A 389 12.43 -17.40 7.32
N TRP A 390 12.26 -18.06 6.18
CA TRP A 390 12.83 -17.65 4.90
C TRP A 390 11.83 -16.80 4.13
N LEU A 391 12.30 -15.72 3.51
CA LEU A 391 11.52 -14.86 2.63
C LEU A 391 12.20 -14.82 1.27
N ASN A 392 11.52 -15.32 0.25
CA ASN A 392 11.94 -15.12 -1.13
C ASN A 392 11.78 -13.65 -1.52
N PRO A 393 12.54 -13.15 -2.52
CA PRO A 393 12.42 -11.77 -2.98
C PRO A 393 10.97 -11.37 -3.37
N PRO A 394 10.62 -10.08 -3.34
CA PRO A 394 9.28 -9.60 -3.69
C PRO A 394 8.83 -10.04 -5.10
N PRO A 395 7.51 -10.19 -5.32
CA PRO A 395 6.99 -10.58 -6.63
C PRO A 395 7.34 -9.53 -7.69
N ILE A 396 7.59 -9.98 -8.91
CA ILE A 396 7.72 -9.07 -10.04
C ILE A 396 6.33 -8.48 -10.36
N PRO A 397 6.21 -7.15 -10.50
CA PRO A 397 4.94 -6.50 -10.83
C PRO A 397 4.26 -7.08 -12.07
N LEU A 398 2.93 -7.01 -12.12
CA LEU A 398 2.16 -7.39 -13.30
C LEU A 398 2.42 -6.40 -14.45
N SER A 399 2.55 -6.93 -15.67
CA SER A 399 2.53 -6.09 -16.87
C SER A 399 1.12 -5.51 -17.11
N THR A 400 1.00 -4.48 -17.94
CA THR A 400 -0.31 -3.90 -18.29
C THR A 400 -1.28 -4.93 -18.84
N ALA A 401 -0.84 -5.82 -19.73
CA ALA A 401 -1.70 -6.88 -20.28
C ALA A 401 -2.17 -7.88 -19.20
N GLU A 402 -1.35 -8.14 -18.18
CA GLU A 402 -1.74 -9.00 -17.05
C GLU A 402 -2.64 -8.28 -16.06
N MET A 403 -2.44 -6.97 -15.84
CA MET A 403 -3.37 -6.14 -15.09
C MET A 403 -4.74 -6.14 -15.77
N ASP A 404 -4.79 -5.88 -17.07
CA ASP A 404 -6.05 -5.91 -17.84
C ASP A 404 -6.70 -7.30 -17.75
N HIS A 405 -5.92 -8.38 -17.89
CA HIS A 405 -6.45 -9.74 -17.74
C HIS A 405 -7.13 -9.96 -16.39
N VAL A 406 -6.53 -9.51 -15.28
CA VAL A 406 -7.08 -9.68 -13.92
C VAL A 406 -8.34 -8.84 -13.68
N PHE A 407 -8.38 -7.63 -14.23
CA PHE A 407 -9.51 -6.71 -14.05
C PHE A 407 -10.67 -6.99 -15.02
N ASP A 408 -10.41 -7.61 -16.17
CA ASP A 408 -11.41 -8.00 -17.18
C ASP A 408 -12.02 -9.40 -16.90
N LEU A 409 -11.66 -10.04 -15.77
CA LEU A 409 -12.30 -11.29 -15.33
C LEU A 409 -13.81 -11.11 -15.08
N PRO A 410 -14.64 -12.17 -15.17
CA PRO A 410 -16.10 -12.06 -15.12
C PRO A 410 -16.62 -11.82 -13.69
N TYR A 411 -16.38 -10.63 -13.15
CA TYR A 411 -16.91 -10.21 -11.85
C TYR A 411 -18.40 -9.86 -11.95
N ALA A 412 -19.19 -10.32 -10.97
CA ALA A 412 -20.59 -9.92 -10.85
C ALA A 412 -20.76 -8.44 -10.44
N ARG A 413 -19.73 -7.83 -9.84
CA ARG A 413 -19.72 -6.47 -9.26
C ARG A 413 -20.80 -6.23 -8.21
N SER A 414 -21.23 -7.29 -7.55
CA SER A 414 -22.28 -7.29 -6.53
C SER A 414 -21.86 -8.15 -5.34
N PRO A 415 -22.41 -7.90 -4.13
CA PRO A 415 -22.37 -8.86 -3.04
C PRO A 415 -23.00 -10.18 -3.47
N HIS A 416 -22.59 -11.24 -2.81
CA HIS A 416 -23.17 -12.56 -3.04
C HIS A 416 -24.68 -12.57 -2.73
N PRO A 417 -25.54 -13.23 -3.55
CA PRO A 417 -27.00 -13.22 -3.38
C PRO A 417 -27.50 -13.70 -2.01
N ARG A 418 -26.73 -14.54 -1.32
CA ARG A 418 -27.01 -14.97 0.08
C ARG A 418 -27.21 -13.81 1.05
N TYR A 419 -26.62 -12.63 0.77
CA TYR A 419 -26.77 -11.44 1.60
C TYR A 419 -27.93 -10.54 1.16
N ALA A 420 -28.68 -10.89 0.11
CA ALA A 420 -29.76 -10.05 -0.38
C ALA A 420 -30.96 -10.01 0.57
N ASP A 421 -31.74 -8.93 0.50
CA ASP A 421 -33.06 -8.88 1.11
C ASP A 421 -34.05 -9.80 0.37
N GLU A 422 -35.29 -9.87 0.86
CA GLU A 422 -36.37 -10.66 0.25
C GLU A 422 -36.66 -10.30 -1.22
N HIS A 423 -36.22 -9.11 -1.66
CA HIS A 423 -36.39 -8.60 -3.02
C HIS A 423 -35.12 -8.73 -3.87
N GLY A 424 -34.07 -9.42 -3.38
CA GLY A 424 -32.83 -9.60 -4.10
C GLY A 424 -31.89 -8.38 -4.08
N ARG A 425 -32.09 -7.41 -3.17
CA ARG A 425 -31.31 -6.18 -3.09
C ARG A 425 -30.31 -6.19 -1.94
N HIS A 426 -29.25 -5.39 -2.11
CA HIS A 426 -28.20 -5.17 -1.10
C HIS A 426 -28.24 -3.75 -0.55
N ASP A 427 -29.45 -3.25 -0.28
CA ASP A 427 -29.70 -1.92 0.29
C ASP A 427 -30.28 -2.02 1.71
N GLY A 428 -30.50 -0.87 2.35
CA GLY A 428 -31.08 -0.83 3.71
C GLY A 428 -30.29 -1.65 4.73
N ALA A 429 -30.95 -2.65 5.32
CA ALA A 429 -30.39 -3.49 6.39
C ALA A 429 -29.34 -4.52 5.90
N THR A 430 -29.35 -4.89 4.62
CA THR A 430 -28.39 -5.86 4.05
C THR A 430 -27.19 -5.19 3.39
N LYS A 431 -27.17 -3.85 3.39
CA LYS A 431 -26.10 -3.03 2.80
C LYS A 431 -24.73 -3.38 3.39
N ILE A 432 -23.76 -3.62 2.52
CA ILE A 432 -22.34 -3.71 2.88
C ILE A 432 -21.70 -2.33 2.64
N PRO A 433 -21.29 -1.58 3.69
CA PRO A 433 -20.82 -0.20 3.54
C PRO A 433 -19.62 -0.04 2.59
N ALA A 434 -18.68 -0.98 2.59
CA ALA A 434 -17.51 -0.94 1.72
C ALA A 434 -17.90 -1.08 0.24
N TRP A 435 -18.81 -2.00 -0.10
CA TRP A 435 -19.28 -2.18 -1.46
C TRP A 435 -20.03 -0.95 -1.98
N GLU A 436 -20.90 -0.35 -1.17
CA GLU A 436 -21.64 0.86 -1.56
C GLU A 436 -20.70 2.01 -1.96
N MET A 437 -19.58 2.18 -1.25
CA MET A 437 -18.61 3.22 -1.59
C MET A 437 -17.90 2.98 -2.93
N ILE A 438 -17.66 1.71 -3.30
CA ILE A 438 -16.81 1.33 -4.44
C ILE A 438 -17.58 0.83 -5.66
N ARG A 439 -18.91 0.64 -5.55
CA ARG A 439 -19.77 0.07 -6.60
C ARG A 439 -19.58 0.71 -7.97
N PHE A 440 -19.40 2.03 -8.01
CA PHE A 440 -19.18 2.83 -9.22
C PHE A 440 -17.76 3.41 -9.33
N SER A 441 -16.80 2.83 -8.62
CA SER A 441 -15.39 3.19 -8.67
C SER A 441 -14.63 2.24 -9.61
N VAL A 442 -13.66 2.80 -10.33
CA VAL A 442 -12.77 2.08 -11.24
C VAL A 442 -11.33 2.31 -10.79
N ASN A 443 -10.62 1.21 -10.56
CA ASN A 443 -9.21 1.24 -10.19
C ASN A 443 -8.32 1.18 -11.44
N ILE A 444 -7.49 2.20 -11.67
CA ILE A 444 -6.64 2.33 -12.88
C ILE A 444 -5.21 1.81 -12.67
N MET A 445 -4.75 1.65 -11.42
CA MET A 445 -3.38 1.20 -11.11
C MET A 445 -3.18 0.64 -9.70
N ARG A 446 -2.11 -0.12 -9.51
CA ARG A 446 -1.60 -0.57 -8.18
C ARG A 446 -0.17 -0.11 -7.92
N GLY A 447 0.22 -0.07 -6.66
CA GLY A 447 1.56 0.31 -6.20
C GLY A 447 1.69 1.80 -5.87
N CYS A 448 2.73 2.16 -5.13
CA CYS A 448 3.02 3.55 -4.78
C CYS A 448 4.52 3.77 -4.51
N PHE A 449 5.16 4.66 -5.27
CA PHE A 449 6.55 5.06 -5.01
C PHE A 449 6.69 6.20 -4.00
N GLY A 450 5.60 6.59 -3.35
CA GLY A 450 5.53 7.72 -2.45
C GLY A 450 6.40 7.58 -1.21
N GLY A 451 6.56 6.35 -0.69
CA GLY A 451 7.46 6.03 0.43
C GLY A 451 7.08 6.66 1.76
N CYS A 452 5.79 6.97 1.99
CA CYS A 452 5.34 7.54 3.26
C CYS A 452 5.53 6.52 4.38
N THR A 453 6.25 6.87 5.44
CA THR A 453 6.74 5.91 6.46
C THR A 453 5.67 5.26 7.33
N PHE A 454 4.47 5.83 7.36
CA PHE A 454 3.30 5.34 8.09
C PHE A 454 2.35 4.52 7.19
N CYS A 455 2.58 4.52 5.87
CA CYS A 455 1.76 3.83 4.89
C CYS A 455 2.35 2.44 4.61
N SER A 456 1.50 1.45 4.32
CA SER A 456 1.90 0.07 4.01
C SER A 456 1.73 -0.32 2.54
N ILE A 457 1.35 0.62 1.67
CA ILE A 457 1.08 0.34 0.24
C ILE A 457 2.36 -0.15 -0.45
N THR A 458 3.51 0.47 -0.18
CA THR A 458 4.79 0.08 -0.78
C THR A 458 5.16 -1.36 -0.45
N GLU A 459 4.90 -1.79 0.78
CA GLU A 459 5.25 -3.11 1.32
C GLU A 459 4.22 -4.19 0.95
N HIS A 460 3.00 -3.79 0.55
CA HIS A 460 1.91 -4.68 0.21
C HIS A 460 1.63 -4.77 -1.29
N GLU A 461 1.58 -3.65 -2.01
CA GLU A 461 1.35 -3.64 -3.48
C GLU A 461 2.65 -3.46 -4.28
N GLY A 462 3.71 -2.99 -3.63
CA GLY A 462 4.99 -2.69 -4.26
C GLY A 462 5.18 -1.21 -4.58
N ARG A 463 6.45 -0.84 -4.82
CA ARG A 463 6.85 0.54 -5.16
C ARG A 463 6.63 0.91 -6.63
N VAL A 464 6.60 -0.08 -7.51
CA VAL A 464 6.50 0.11 -8.97
C VAL A 464 5.02 0.22 -9.34
N ILE A 465 4.67 1.24 -10.12
CA ILE A 465 3.29 1.44 -10.58
C ILE A 465 2.93 0.39 -11.63
N GLN A 466 1.85 -0.34 -11.38
CA GLN A 466 1.24 -1.28 -12.29
C GLN A 466 0.00 -0.62 -12.89
N SER A 467 0.10 -0.15 -14.12
CA SER A 467 -0.98 0.58 -14.80
C SER A 467 -1.78 -0.35 -15.71
N ARG A 468 -3.10 -0.24 -15.64
CA ARG A 468 -4.02 -0.81 -16.65
C ARG A 468 -3.99 0.00 -17.94
N SER A 469 -4.38 -0.62 -19.05
CA SER A 469 -4.53 0.08 -20.31
C SER A 469 -5.73 1.04 -20.27
N GLU A 470 -5.65 2.08 -21.09
CA GLU A 470 -6.77 3.00 -21.28
C GLU A 470 -8.02 2.25 -21.75
N GLU A 471 -7.85 1.30 -22.67
CA GLU A 471 -8.94 0.52 -23.25
C GLU A 471 -9.64 -0.37 -22.21
N SER A 472 -8.90 -1.05 -21.33
CA SER A 472 -9.50 -1.85 -20.24
C SER A 472 -10.29 -0.96 -19.28
N ILE A 473 -9.74 0.22 -18.93
CA ILE A 473 -10.41 1.17 -18.04
C ILE A 473 -11.72 1.67 -18.66
N LEU A 474 -11.70 2.09 -19.93
CA LEU A 474 -12.88 2.59 -20.62
C LEU A 474 -13.95 1.49 -20.75
N ARG A 475 -13.56 0.26 -21.10
CA ARG A 475 -14.48 -0.89 -21.14
C ARG A 475 -15.14 -1.15 -19.78
N GLU A 476 -14.39 -1.09 -18.68
CA GLU A 476 -14.98 -1.28 -17.34
C GLU A 476 -16.00 -0.19 -17.00
N ILE A 477 -15.76 1.06 -17.39
CA ILE A 477 -16.73 2.16 -17.20
C ILE A 477 -18.03 1.85 -17.97
N GLU A 478 -17.92 1.35 -19.20
CA GLU A 478 -19.07 0.94 -20.01
C GLU A 478 -19.79 -0.26 -19.39
N ASP A 479 -19.06 -1.26 -18.89
CA ASP A 479 -19.65 -2.40 -18.18
C ASP A 479 -20.39 -1.96 -16.91
N ILE A 480 -19.85 -1.01 -16.16
CA ILE A 480 -20.57 -0.42 -15.01
C ILE A 480 -21.85 0.25 -15.46
N ARG A 481 -21.79 1.05 -16.54
CA ARG A 481 -22.95 1.75 -17.12
C ARG A 481 -24.05 0.77 -17.51
N ASP A 482 -23.68 -0.34 -18.13
CA ASP A 482 -24.61 -1.25 -18.79
C ASP A 482 -25.12 -2.37 -17.87
N LYS A 483 -24.30 -2.83 -16.92
CA LYS A 483 -24.58 -4.04 -16.12
C LYS A 483 -24.85 -3.75 -14.64
N VAL A 484 -24.31 -2.67 -14.07
CA VAL A 484 -24.43 -2.41 -12.63
C VAL A 484 -25.70 -1.62 -12.35
N GLN A 485 -26.64 -2.25 -11.64
CA GLN A 485 -27.90 -1.62 -11.25
C GLN A 485 -27.67 -0.28 -10.51
N GLY A 486 -28.58 0.68 -10.68
CA GLY A 486 -28.52 1.96 -9.96
C GLY A 486 -27.46 2.95 -10.45
N PHE A 487 -26.76 2.67 -11.55
CA PHE A 487 -25.83 3.64 -12.14
C PHE A 487 -26.56 4.88 -12.66
N THR A 488 -26.15 6.06 -12.22
CA THR A 488 -26.83 7.34 -12.53
C THR A 488 -26.15 8.15 -13.63
N GLY A 489 -25.07 7.60 -14.22
CA GLY A 489 -24.14 8.32 -15.09
C GLY A 489 -22.95 8.94 -14.34
N VAL A 490 -22.78 8.66 -13.04
CA VAL A 490 -21.68 9.21 -12.24
C VAL A 490 -20.72 8.10 -11.83
N VAL A 491 -19.48 8.16 -12.30
CA VAL A 491 -18.37 7.35 -11.80
C VAL A 491 -17.88 7.99 -10.51
N SER A 492 -17.94 7.26 -9.39
CA SER A 492 -17.67 7.80 -8.05
C SER A 492 -16.19 8.06 -7.80
N ASP A 493 -15.32 7.29 -8.47
CA ASP A 493 -13.89 7.49 -8.47
C ASP A 493 -13.25 6.81 -9.68
N LEU A 494 -12.30 7.48 -10.32
CA LEU A 494 -11.43 6.92 -11.35
C LEU A 494 -9.98 7.09 -10.90
N GLY A 495 -9.45 6.10 -10.17
CA GLY A 495 -8.25 6.31 -9.38
C GLY A 495 -7.63 5.01 -8.88
N GLY A 496 -7.06 5.04 -7.68
CA GLY A 496 -6.32 3.93 -7.10
C GLY A 496 -5.65 4.39 -5.81
N PRO A 497 -4.64 3.66 -5.30
CA PRO A 497 -3.85 4.08 -4.14
C PRO A 497 -3.40 5.55 -4.20
N THR A 498 -3.09 6.06 -5.38
CA THR A 498 -2.89 7.49 -5.66
C THR A 498 -3.35 7.79 -7.08
N ALA A 499 -4.34 8.67 -7.24
CA ALA A 499 -5.01 8.89 -8.53
C ALA A 499 -4.08 9.40 -9.64
N ASN A 500 -3.10 10.25 -9.30
CA ASN A 500 -2.24 10.93 -10.27
C ASN A 500 -0.91 10.23 -10.56
N MET A 501 -0.79 8.92 -10.28
CA MET A 501 0.43 8.15 -10.55
C MET A 501 0.33 7.22 -11.77
N TRP A 502 -0.82 7.16 -12.44
CA TRP A 502 -1.04 6.30 -13.60
C TRP A 502 -0.03 6.61 -14.73
N HIS A 503 0.64 5.56 -15.23
CA HIS A 503 1.79 5.62 -16.15
C HIS A 503 3.05 6.36 -15.69
N ILE A 504 3.13 6.81 -14.43
CA ILE A 504 4.35 7.41 -13.89
C ILE A 504 5.34 6.33 -13.44
N GLY A 505 6.56 6.40 -13.97
CA GLY A 505 7.65 5.48 -13.64
C GLY A 505 9.05 6.09 -13.85
N CYS A 506 10.08 5.28 -13.65
CA CYS A 506 11.46 5.69 -13.91
C CYS A 506 11.75 5.88 -15.40
N LYS A 507 12.75 6.73 -15.72
CA LYS A 507 13.21 6.98 -17.10
C LYS A 507 13.76 5.77 -17.83
N SER A 508 14.25 4.78 -17.09
CA SER A 508 14.77 3.53 -17.65
C SER A 508 14.50 2.38 -16.67
N LYS A 509 14.29 1.18 -17.22
CA LYS A 509 14.09 -0.05 -16.44
C LYS A 509 15.35 -0.47 -15.70
N GLU A 510 16.53 -0.18 -16.25
CA GLU A 510 17.83 -0.47 -15.63
C GLU A 510 18.01 0.37 -14.35
N ILE A 511 17.66 1.67 -14.41
CA ILE A 511 17.68 2.56 -13.24
C ILE A 511 16.68 2.06 -12.19
N GLU A 512 15.46 1.73 -12.61
CA GLU A 512 14.43 1.21 -11.71
C GLU A 512 14.89 -0.07 -11.02
N ALA A 513 15.44 -1.02 -11.78
CA ALA A 513 15.92 -2.31 -11.26
C ALA A 513 17.07 -2.14 -10.27
N ALA A 514 17.96 -1.17 -10.46
CA ALA A 514 19.09 -0.90 -9.57
C ALA A 514 18.74 -0.03 -8.33
N CYS A 515 17.59 0.65 -8.33
CA CYS A 515 17.25 1.65 -7.33
C CYS A 515 17.06 1.08 -5.91
N ARG A 516 17.57 1.79 -4.89
CA ARG A 516 17.36 1.48 -3.46
C ARG A 516 16.83 2.66 -2.64
N LYS A 517 16.40 3.75 -3.30
CA LYS A 517 15.82 4.91 -2.60
C LYS A 517 14.47 4.53 -1.98
N PRO A 518 14.18 4.91 -0.72
CA PRO A 518 12.90 4.60 -0.09
C PRO A 518 11.71 5.38 -0.67
N SER A 519 11.95 6.55 -1.28
CA SER A 519 10.93 7.36 -1.95
C SER A 519 11.48 7.98 -3.23
N CYS A 520 10.60 8.16 -4.22
CA CYS A 520 10.92 8.89 -5.46
C CYS A 520 10.58 10.39 -5.40
N VAL A 521 9.96 10.84 -4.30
CA VAL A 521 9.33 12.18 -4.18
C VAL A 521 9.70 12.88 -2.87
N TYR A 522 10.70 12.36 -2.15
CA TYR A 522 11.25 12.96 -0.95
C TYR A 522 12.79 12.80 -0.92
N PRO A 523 13.58 13.81 -0.50
CA PRO A 523 13.17 15.15 -0.04
C PRO A 523 12.66 16.08 -1.14
N GLY A 524 12.80 15.68 -2.40
CA GLY A 524 12.17 16.29 -3.57
C GLY A 524 11.92 15.23 -4.64
N ILE A 525 11.37 15.65 -5.78
CA ILE A 525 11.12 14.74 -6.90
C ILE A 525 12.44 14.25 -7.48
N CYS A 526 12.56 12.94 -7.64
CA CYS A 526 13.73 12.30 -8.21
C CYS A 526 13.90 12.70 -9.68
N GLN A 527 15.11 13.13 -10.07
CA GLN A 527 15.43 13.51 -11.45
C GLN A 527 15.26 12.37 -12.46
N ASN A 528 15.24 11.11 -12.00
CA ASN A 528 15.03 9.92 -12.83
C ASN A 528 13.56 9.48 -12.92
N LEU A 529 12.63 10.23 -12.31
CA LEU A 529 11.20 9.96 -12.38
C LEU A 529 10.57 10.79 -13.51
N HIS A 530 9.72 10.18 -14.32
CA HIS A 530 8.84 10.95 -15.21
C HIS A 530 7.70 11.57 -14.40
N THR A 531 7.30 12.80 -14.70
CA THR A 531 6.19 13.48 -13.99
C THR A 531 5.09 13.97 -14.93
N ASP A 532 5.10 13.45 -16.17
CA ASP A 532 4.11 13.81 -17.18
C ASP A 532 2.73 13.21 -16.83
N HIS A 533 1.72 14.09 -16.74
CA HIS A 533 0.33 13.72 -16.52
C HIS A 533 -0.50 13.73 -17.81
N GLY A 534 0.11 14.04 -18.96
CA GLY A 534 -0.55 14.09 -20.28
C GLY A 534 -1.40 12.85 -20.58
N PRO A 535 -0.88 11.61 -20.42
CA PRO A 535 -1.69 10.40 -20.62
C PRO A 535 -2.93 10.36 -19.73
N LEU A 536 -2.79 10.68 -18.45
CA LEU A 536 -3.90 10.65 -17.49
C LEU A 536 -4.99 11.67 -17.85
N ILE A 537 -4.59 12.88 -18.28
CA ILE A 537 -5.52 13.90 -18.77
C ILE A 537 -6.32 13.37 -19.97
N GLN A 538 -5.66 12.68 -20.91
CA GLN A 538 -6.35 12.10 -22.07
C GLN A 538 -7.33 10.99 -21.68
N LEU A 539 -6.95 10.10 -20.75
CA LEU A 539 -7.86 9.11 -20.19
C LEU A 539 -9.11 9.77 -19.59
N TYR A 540 -8.94 10.82 -18.78
CA TYR A 540 -10.06 11.56 -18.18
C TYR A 540 -10.99 12.18 -19.23
N ARG A 541 -10.43 12.80 -20.27
CA ARG A 541 -11.21 13.40 -21.37
C ARG A 541 -12.00 12.35 -22.14
N LYS A 542 -11.37 11.22 -22.49
CA LYS A 542 -12.04 10.11 -23.20
C LYS A 542 -13.11 9.45 -22.35
N ALA A 543 -12.83 9.17 -21.09
CA ALA A 543 -13.78 8.59 -20.16
C ALA A 543 -15.01 9.50 -19.97
N ARG A 544 -14.82 10.83 -19.92
CA ARG A 544 -15.93 11.81 -19.87
C ARG A 544 -16.77 11.81 -21.16
N ALA A 545 -16.15 11.53 -22.31
CA ALA A 545 -16.82 11.53 -23.60
C ALA A 545 -17.68 10.26 -23.84
N LEU A 546 -17.56 9.23 -22.98
CA LEU A 546 -18.36 8.02 -23.10
C LEU A 546 -19.87 8.30 -23.00
N LYS A 547 -20.64 7.76 -23.94
CA LYS A 547 -22.10 7.91 -23.95
C LYS A 547 -22.70 7.31 -22.68
N GLY A 548 -23.60 8.05 -22.03
CA GLY A 548 -24.25 7.65 -20.78
C GLY A 548 -23.44 7.99 -19.51
N VAL A 549 -22.18 8.40 -19.64
CA VAL A 549 -21.40 8.98 -18.54
C VAL A 549 -21.66 10.48 -18.50
N LYS A 550 -22.17 10.96 -17.37
CA LYS A 550 -22.46 12.38 -17.11
C LYS A 550 -21.34 13.06 -16.34
N LYS A 551 -20.68 12.32 -15.43
CA LYS A 551 -19.61 12.86 -14.59
C LYS A 551 -18.64 11.78 -14.15
N ILE A 552 -17.36 12.14 -14.09
CA ILE A 552 -16.31 11.33 -13.48
C ILE A 552 -15.74 12.13 -12.32
N LEU A 553 -15.78 11.54 -11.13
CA LEU A 553 -15.18 12.13 -9.93
C LEU A 553 -13.81 11.51 -9.67
N ILE A 554 -12.91 12.29 -9.10
CA ILE A 554 -11.68 11.77 -8.46
C ILE A 554 -11.89 11.88 -6.95
N GLY A 555 -12.27 10.75 -6.34
CA GLY A 555 -12.45 10.59 -4.90
C GLY A 555 -11.20 10.05 -4.20
N SER A 556 -10.29 9.43 -4.94
CA SER A 556 -8.99 8.96 -4.49
C SER A 556 -8.04 10.09 -4.11
N GLY A 557 -7.14 9.83 -3.16
CA GLY A 557 -6.08 10.77 -2.79
C GLY A 557 -5.10 10.99 -3.94
N LEU A 558 -4.50 12.17 -4.00
CA LEU A 558 -3.47 12.51 -5.00
C LEU A 558 -2.25 13.15 -4.33
N ARG A 559 -1.11 13.08 -5.03
CA ARG A 559 0.14 13.72 -4.61
C ARG A 559 0.19 15.14 -5.14
N TYR A 560 -0.05 16.10 -4.25
CA TYR A 560 0.00 17.53 -4.57
C TYR A 560 1.38 17.97 -5.04
N ASP A 561 2.44 17.36 -4.51
CA ASP A 561 3.81 17.58 -4.93
C ASP A 561 4.06 17.21 -6.40
N LEU A 562 3.40 16.16 -6.92
CA LEU A 562 3.45 15.84 -8.35
C LEU A 562 2.49 16.74 -9.16
N ALA A 563 1.33 17.07 -8.61
CA ALA A 563 0.32 17.85 -9.31
C ALA A 563 0.81 19.29 -9.60
N VAL A 564 1.61 19.89 -8.71
CA VAL A 564 2.18 21.24 -8.89
C VAL A 564 3.09 21.33 -10.12
N GLU A 565 3.68 20.22 -10.56
CA GLU A 565 4.51 20.16 -11.76
C GLU A 565 3.68 20.10 -13.06
N SER A 566 2.35 19.95 -12.97
CA SER A 566 1.44 19.92 -14.12
C SER A 566 0.21 20.83 -13.90
N PRO A 567 0.32 22.14 -14.21
CA PRO A 567 -0.82 23.06 -14.14
C PRO A 567 -2.00 22.65 -15.03
N GLU A 568 -1.74 21.98 -16.16
CA GLU A 568 -2.81 21.44 -17.02
C GLU A 568 -3.61 20.35 -16.29
N TYR A 569 -2.93 19.44 -15.59
CA TYR A 569 -3.60 18.42 -14.78
C TYR A 569 -4.50 19.03 -13.71
N ILE A 570 -4.03 20.05 -13.00
CA ILE A 570 -4.84 20.76 -12.00
C ILE A 570 -6.06 21.40 -12.66
N THR A 571 -5.89 22.04 -13.82
CA THR A 571 -6.99 22.66 -14.55
C THR A 571 -8.04 21.64 -14.97
N GLU A 572 -7.64 20.50 -15.53
CA GLU A 572 -8.54 19.40 -15.91
C GLU A 572 -9.29 18.86 -14.68
N LEU A 573 -8.56 18.54 -13.60
CA LEU A 573 -9.09 18.00 -12.35
C LEU A 573 -10.18 18.90 -11.75
N VAL A 574 -9.88 20.19 -11.61
CA VAL A 574 -10.76 21.19 -10.97
C VAL A 574 -11.97 21.49 -11.85
N THR A 575 -11.75 21.66 -13.15
CA THR A 575 -12.80 22.04 -14.11
C THR A 575 -13.82 20.91 -14.29
N HIS A 576 -13.41 19.64 -14.20
CA HIS A 576 -14.31 18.55 -14.58
C HIS A 576 -14.57 17.52 -13.48
N HIS A 577 -13.60 17.24 -12.61
CA HIS A 577 -13.64 16.04 -11.79
C HIS A 577 -13.80 16.25 -10.29
N VAL A 578 -13.63 17.48 -9.80
CA VAL A 578 -13.88 17.81 -8.39
C VAL A 578 -15.36 18.15 -8.17
N GLY A 579 -16.04 17.32 -7.36
CA GLY A 579 -17.47 17.45 -7.06
C GLY A 579 -17.85 18.63 -6.14
N GLY A 580 -16.86 19.29 -5.54
CA GLY A 580 -17.01 20.42 -4.62
C GLY A 580 -15.89 20.44 -3.59
N TYR A 581 -15.51 19.26 -3.10
CA TYR A 581 -14.42 19.09 -2.16
C TYR A 581 -13.33 18.21 -2.76
N LEU A 582 -12.08 18.62 -2.62
CA LEU A 582 -10.92 17.79 -2.94
C LEU A 582 -10.18 17.43 -1.66
N LYS A 583 -10.07 16.13 -1.42
CA LYS A 583 -9.36 15.56 -0.28
C LYS A 583 -7.87 15.57 -0.57
N ILE A 584 -7.08 16.18 0.31
CA ILE A 584 -5.63 16.24 0.12
C ILE A 584 -4.88 16.11 1.42
N ALA A 585 -3.73 15.46 1.40
CA ALA A 585 -3.10 14.98 2.62
C ALA A 585 -1.68 15.56 2.79
N PRO A 586 -1.57 16.81 3.31
CA PRO A 586 -0.29 17.36 3.75
C PRO A 586 0.25 16.63 4.99
N GLU A 587 -0.64 16.00 5.77
CA GLU A 587 -0.39 15.20 6.99
C GLU A 587 0.15 15.97 8.20
N HIS A 588 0.98 16.99 7.98
CA HIS A 588 1.45 17.91 9.01
C HIS A 588 1.91 19.24 8.39
N THR A 589 2.14 20.27 9.22
CA THR A 589 2.72 21.57 8.78
C THR A 589 4.21 21.66 9.06
N GLU A 590 4.63 21.15 10.21
CA GLU A 590 6.00 21.29 10.73
C GLU A 590 7.03 20.30 10.17
N GLY A 591 8.26 20.76 10.01
CA GLY A 591 9.36 19.99 9.42
C GLY A 591 9.81 18.78 10.25
N GLY A 592 9.70 18.85 11.58
CA GLY A 592 10.03 17.75 12.50
C GLY A 592 9.33 16.45 12.11
N PRO A 593 7.99 16.37 12.22
CA PRO A 593 7.22 15.20 11.80
C PRO A 593 7.27 14.94 10.29
N LEU A 594 7.20 15.98 9.42
CA LEU A 594 7.20 15.79 7.96
C LEU A 594 8.48 15.08 7.47
N SER A 595 9.64 15.38 8.09
CA SER A 595 10.90 14.70 7.77
C SER A 595 10.89 13.21 8.10
N LYS A 596 10.13 12.80 9.13
CA LYS A 596 9.97 11.40 9.53
C LYS A 596 8.86 10.71 8.76
N MET A 597 7.88 11.47 8.25
CA MET A 597 6.82 11.01 7.35
C MET A 597 7.28 10.83 5.89
N MET A 598 8.42 11.41 5.52
CA MET A 598 8.90 11.56 4.14
C MET A 598 7.93 12.36 3.26
N LYS A 599 7.45 13.48 3.79
CA LYS A 599 6.55 14.42 3.11
C LYS A 599 7.26 15.76 2.89
N PRO A 600 6.95 16.48 1.79
CA PRO A 600 7.46 17.83 1.59
C PRO A 600 6.86 18.80 2.60
N GLY A 601 7.52 19.94 2.79
CA GLY A 601 7.05 21.02 3.67
C GLY A 601 5.70 21.60 3.24
N ILE A 602 5.04 22.31 4.16
CA ILE A 602 3.71 22.90 3.92
C ILE A 602 3.66 23.89 2.73
N GLY A 603 4.78 24.53 2.38
CA GLY A 603 4.85 25.45 1.24
C GLY A 603 4.45 24.81 -0.09
N THR A 604 4.69 23.51 -0.29
CA THR A 604 4.23 22.80 -1.50
C THR A 604 2.71 22.67 -1.54
N TYR A 605 2.07 22.49 -0.38
CA TYR A 605 0.61 22.52 -0.27
C TYR A 605 0.07 23.93 -0.55
N ASP A 606 0.72 24.98 -0.04
CA ASP A 606 0.28 26.37 -0.30
C ASP A 606 0.35 26.71 -1.79
N ARG A 607 1.41 26.29 -2.49
CA ARG A 607 1.53 26.44 -3.94
C ARG A 607 0.43 25.67 -4.68
N PHE A 608 0.14 24.44 -4.27
CA PHE A 608 -0.98 23.67 -4.83
C PHE A 608 -2.31 24.38 -4.60
N LYS A 609 -2.56 24.90 -3.39
CA LYS A 609 -3.78 25.63 -3.04
C LYS A 609 -3.98 26.86 -3.92
N GLN A 610 -2.92 27.64 -4.17
CA GLN A 610 -2.99 28.79 -5.07
C GLN A 610 -3.40 28.40 -6.49
N LEU A 611 -2.79 27.34 -7.04
CA LEU A 611 -3.14 26.83 -8.37
C LEU A 611 -4.59 26.30 -8.42
N PHE A 612 -5.01 25.58 -7.37
CA PHE A 612 -6.37 25.06 -7.24
C PHE A 612 -7.41 26.18 -7.17
N GLU A 613 -7.17 27.21 -6.35
CA GLU A 613 -8.09 28.34 -6.18
C GLU A 613 -8.17 29.17 -7.48
N ALA A 614 -7.04 29.40 -8.15
CA ALA A 614 -7.01 30.07 -9.45
C ALA A 614 -7.80 29.30 -10.51
N ALA A 615 -7.57 27.98 -10.63
CA ALA A 615 -8.30 27.12 -11.56
C ALA A 615 -9.81 27.05 -11.23
N SER A 616 -10.17 27.03 -9.95
CA SER A 616 -11.57 27.00 -9.50
C SER A 616 -12.29 28.30 -9.87
N ALA A 617 -11.63 29.43 -9.64
CA ALA A 617 -12.13 30.75 -10.00
C ALA A 617 -12.30 30.88 -11.52
N ALA A 618 -11.31 30.45 -12.31
CA ALA A 618 -11.38 30.44 -13.77
C ALA A 618 -12.51 29.54 -14.31
N ALA A 619 -12.79 28.41 -13.64
CA ALA A 619 -13.90 27.53 -13.95
C ALA A 619 -15.27 28.03 -13.44
N GLY A 620 -15.31 29.16 -12.73
CA GLY A 620 -16.54 29.71 -12.13
C GLY A 620 -17.12 28.85 -11.01
N LYS A 621 -16.30 28.06 -10.32
CA LYS A 621 -16.74 27.10 -9.29
C LYS A 621 -16.32 27.51 -7.89
N LYS A 622 -17.20 27.22 -6.93
CA LYS A 622 -16.87 27.26 -5.49
C LYS A 622 -16.48 25.86 -5.05
N GLN A 623 -15.17 25.62 -4.94
CA GLN A 623 -14.60 24.35 -4.52
C GLN A 623 -13.64 24.56 -3.34
N TYR A 624 -13.46 23.53 -2.53
CA TYR A 624 -12.71 23.62 -1.28
C TYR A 624 -11.75 22.45 -1.10
N LEU A 625 -10.59 22.71 -0.52
CA LEU A 625 -9.65 21.68 -0.10
C LEU A 625 -10.03 21.19 1.30
N ILE A 626 -10.06 19.87 1.48
CA ILE A 626 -10.18 19.23 2.80
C ILE A 626 -8.81 18.62 3.12
N PRO A 627 -8.00 19.27 3.96
CA PRO A 627 -6.70 18.73 4.35
C PRO A 627 -6.86 17.59 5.37
N TYR A 628 -6.04 16.55 5.23
CA TYR A 628 -5.87 15.47 6.21
C TYR A 628 -4.60 15.68 7.01
N PHE A 629 -4.71 15.55 8.33
CA PHE A 629 -3.62 15.72 9.28
C PHE A 629 -3.57 14.52 10.24
N ILE A 630 -2.34 14.12 10.58
CA ILE A 630 -2.06 13.00 11.48
C ILE A 630 -1.49 13.55 12.79
N ALA A 631 -2.19 13.33 13.89
CA ALA A 631 -1.67 13.62 15.23
C ALA A 631 -0.77 12.49 15.75
N ALA A 632 0.13 12.81 16.67
CA ALA A 632 0.90 11.84 17.45
C ALA A 632 1.81 10.91 16.62
N HIS A 633 2.24 11.35 15.43
CA HIS A 633 3.24 10.64 14.64
C HIS A 633 4.62 10.70 15.34
N PRO A 634 5.50 9.69 15.20
CA PRO A 634 6.88 9.78 15.67
C PRO A 634 7.61 11.01 15.12
N GLY A 635 8.34 11.71 15.99
CA GLY A 635 9.00 12.98 15.67
C GLY A 635 8.10 14.21 15.81
N THR A 636 6.89 14.07 16.35
CA THR A 636 5.99 15.21 16.63
C THR A 636 6.13 15.66 18.08
N SER A 637 6.57 16.89 18.30
CA SER A 637 6.58 17.54 19.62
C SER A 637 5.20 18.14 19.95
N ASP A 638 5.03 18.63 21.19
CA ASP A 638 3.79 19.30 21.57
C ASP A 638 3.70 20.71 20.94
N GLU A 639 4.85 21.36 20.72
CA GLU A 639 4.96 22.62 19.99
C GLU A 639 4.56 22.45 18.52
N ASP A 640 4.95 21.34 17.89
CA ASP A 640 4.55 21.04 16.50
C ASP A 640 3.02 20.97 16.35
N MET A 641 2.34 20.34 17.30
CA MET A 641 0.89 20.25 17.31
C MET A 641 0.21 21.60 17.61
N MET A 642 0.80 22.42 18.48
CA MET A 642 0.33 23.77 18.73
C MET A 642 0.44 24.63 17.46
N ASN A 643 1.57 24.57 16.75
CA ASN A 643 1.77 25.29 15.49
C ASN A 643 0.80 24.83 14.40
N LEU A 644 0.55 23.53 14.30
CA LEU A 644 -0.48 22.99 13.42
C LEU A 644 -1.88 23.51 13.80
N ALA A 645 -2.23 23.58 15.09
CA ALA A 645 -3.50 24.14 15.54
C ALA A 645 -3.65 25.64 15.20
N LEU A 646 -2.57 26.42 15.33
CA LEU A 646 -2.53 27.81 14.91
C LEU A 646 -2.71 27.94 13.39
N TRP A 647 -2.05 27.08 12.62
CA TRP A 647 -2.19 27.03 11.16
C TRP A 647 -3.63 26.72 10.75
N LEU A 648 -4.28 25.73 11.40
CA LEU A 648 -5.69 25.40 11.18
C LEU A 648 -6.58 26.61 11.46
N LYS A 649 -6.38 27.29 12.60
CA LYS A 649 -7.17 28.47 12.99
C LYS A 649 -6.98 29.63 12.01
N LYS A 650 -5.75 29.91 11.61
CA LYS A 650 -5.41 30.96 10.64
C LYS A 650 -6.08 30.72 9.28
N ASN A 651 -6.16 29.47 8.85
CA ASN A 651 -6.76 29.08 7.57
C ASN A 651 -8.26 28.73 7.68
N GLY A 652 -8.88 28.93 8.85
CA GLY A 652 -10.33 28.73 9.04
C GLY A 652 -10.77 27.26 9.06
N PHE A 653 -9.85 26.30 9.25
CA PHE A 653 -10.18 24.88 9.30
C PHE A 653 -10.63 24.45 10.70
N ARG A 654 -11.74 23.70 10.76
CA ARG A 654 -12.24 23.03 11.96
C ARG A 654 -12.42 21.55 11.68
N ALA A 655 -11.47 20.73 12.14
CA ALA A 655 -11.48 19.30 11.89
C ALA A 655 -12.33 18.55 12.93
N ASP A 656 -13.40 17.89 12.51
CA ASP A 656 -14.17 16.98 13.37
C ASP A 656 -13.62 15.55 13.37
N GLN A 657 -13.17 15.09 12.19
CA GLN A 657 -12.51 13.80 12.03
C GLN A 657 -11.01 14.00 12.10
N VAL A 658 -10.41 13.46 13.16
CA VAL A 658 -8.98 13.53 13.42
C VAL A 658 -8.41 12.13 13.39
N GLN A 659 -7.35 11.95 12.61
CA GLN A 659 -6.60 10.71 12.58
C GLN A 659 -5.42 10.79 13.55
N THR A 660 -5.40 9.90 14.53
CA THR A 660 -4.22 9.69 15.36
C THR A 660 -3.35 8.63 14.68
N PHE A 661 -2.03 8.81 14.72
CA PHE A 661 -1.09 7.81 14.24
C PHE A 661 -1.34 6.45 14.90
N TYR A 662 -1.44 5.44 14.04
CA TYR A 662 -1.53 4.04 14.40
C TYR A 662 -0.20 3.35 14.02
N PRO A 663 0.49 2.70 14.96
CA PRO A 663 1.69 1.92 14.65
C PRO A 663 1.33 0.63 13.91
N SER A 664 1.17 0.72 12.59
CA SER A 664 0.91 -0.42 11.72
C SER A 664 2.12 -1.36 11.65
N PRO A 665 1.93 -2.70 11.63
CA PRO A 665 3.04 -3.63 11.49
C PRO A 665 3.89 -3.32 10.25
N MET A 666 5.21 -3.51 10.36
CA MET A 666 6.21 -3.30 9.30
C MET A 666 6.49 -1.86 8.86
N ALA A 667 5.57 -0.94 9.10
CA ALA A 667 5.78 0.46 8.76
C ALA A 667 7.03 1.04 9.43
N THR A 668 7.78 1.83 8.69
CA THR A 668 9.00 2.50 9.17
C THR A 668 8.71 3.41 10.37
N ALA A 669 7.57 4.11 10.37
CA ALA A 669 7.13 4.92 11.49
C ALA A 669 6.86 4.07 12.74
N THR A 670 6.36 2.84 12.59
CA THR A 670 6.18 1.92 13.73
C THR A 670 7.51 1.50 14.34
N ALA A 671 8.55 1.31 13.52
CA ALA A 671 9.89 1.08 14.02
C ALA A 671 10.41 2.29 14.80
N MET A 672 10.15 3.52 14.36
CA MET A 672 10.45 4.73 15.16
C MET A 672 9.67 4.74 16.49
N TYR A 673 8.36 4.46 16.44
CA TYR A 673 7.48 4.44 17.60
C TYR A 673 7.93 3.44 18.67
N HIS A 674 8.36 2.24 18.25
CA HIS A 674 8.83 1.22 19.16
C HIS A 674 10.25 1.51 19.67
N SER A 675 11.18 1.78 18.75
CA SER A 675 12.62 1.79 19.05
C SER A 675 13.19 3.13 19.49
N THR A 676 12.43 4.22 19.30
CA THR A 676 12.92 5.61 19.40
C THR A 676 14.09 5.93 18.47
N LYS A 677 14.38 5.11 17.46
CA LYS A 677 15.44 5.34 16.47
C LYS A 677 14.86 5.60 15.09
N ASN A 678 15.56 6.36 14.26
CA ASN A 678 15.16 6.62 12.87
C ASN A 678 15.81 5.61 11.88
N PRO A 679 15.07 4.63 11.36
CA PRO A 679 15.60 3.64 10.40
C PRO A 679 15.71 4.15 8.95
N LEU A 680 15.36 5.41 8.66
CA LEU A 680 15.53 6.00 7.32
C LEU A 680 17.01 6.18 6.95
N LYS A 681 17.88 6.28 7.96
CA LYS A 681 19.34 6.36 7.81
C LYS A 681 19.98 5.15 8.48
N LYS A 682 21.28 4.98 8.25
CA LYS A 682 22.12 3.97 8.91
C LYS A 682 21.87 3.99 10.43
N VAL A 683 21.58 2.82 11.02
CA VAL A 683 21.26 2.71 12.45
C VAL A 683 22.48 2.22 13.21
N THR A 684 22.90 3.05 14.16
CA THR A 684 23.94 2.79 15.16
C THR A 684 23.33 2.98 16.55
N ARG A 685 24.03 2.56 17.61
CA ARG A 685 23.55 2.80 18.98
C ARG A 685 23.42 4.29 19.30
N ASP A 686 24.34 5.10 18.77
CA ASP A 686 24.40 6.56 18.94
C ASP A 686 23.53 7.32 17.91
N SER A 687 22.70 6.62 17.14
CA SER A 687 21.78 7.27 16.18
C SER A 687 20.75 8.15 16.87
N GLU A 688 20.23 9.12 16.12
CA GLU A 688 19.24 10.09 16.61
C GLU A 688 18.09 9.41 17.37
N THR A 689 17.74 9.99 18.51
CA THR A 689 16.57 9.59 19.29
C THR A 689 15.37 10.37 18.79
N VAL A 690 14.35 9.66 18.32
CA VAL A 690 13.09 10.22 17.83
C VAL A 690 12.12 10.34 19.00
N ASP A 691 11.59 11.55 19.22
CA ASP A 691 10.51 11.75 20.19
C ASP A 691 9.25 10.98 19.76
N ILE A 692 8.59 10.33 20.72
CA ILE A 692 7.46 9.45 20.47
C ILE A 692 6.30 9.79 21.38
N VAL A 693 5.12 9.86 20.79
CA VAL A 693 3.90 10.24 21.51
C VAL A 693 3.22 8.98 22.04
N LYS A 694 3.72 8.50 23.18
CA LYS A 694 3.14 7.39 23.97
C LYS A 694 2.24 7.90 25.09
N GLY A 695 1.35 7.03 25.55
CA GLY A 695 0.44 7.30 26.67
C GLY A 695 -0.81 8.09 26.27
N GLU A 696 -1.90 7.87 27.00
CA GLU A 696 -3.20 8.46 26.69
C GLU A 696 -3.19 9.99 26.84
N LYS A 697 -2.52 10.53 27.88
CA LYS A 697 -2.49 11.97 28.17
C LYS A 697 -1.94 12.79 27.00
N ARG A 698 -0.75 12.43 26.48
CA ARG A 698 -0.07 13.16 25.40
C ARG A 698 -0.75 12.94 24.04
N ARG A 699 -1.22 11.71 23.76
CA ARG A 699 -2.03 11.43 22.55
C ARG A 699 -3.33 12.22 22.54
N ARG A 700 -4.02 12.32 23.68
CA ARG A 700 -5.23 13.13 23.85
C ARG A 700 -4.93 14.63 23.68
N LEU A 701 -3.81 15.11 24.17
CA LEU A 701 -3.37 16.50 23.96
C LEU A 701 -3.15 16.80 22.47
N HIS A 702 -2.44 15.94 21.74
CA HIS A 702 -2.22 16.12 20.29
C HIS A 702 -3.55 16.13 19.52
N LYS A 703 -4.47 15.23 19.86
CA LYS A 703 -5.83 15.23 19.28
C LYS A 703 -6.63 16.48 19.63
N ALA A 704 -6.48 16.99 20.85
CA ALA A 704 -7.11 18.22 21.31
C ALA A 704 -6.64 19.44 20.52
N PHE A 705 -5.35 19.52 20.16
CA PHE A 705 -4.84 20.59 19.30
C PHE A 705 -5.50 20.61 17.92
N LEU A 706 -5.69 19.46 17.27
CA LEU A 706 -6.42 19.38 16.00
C LEU A 706 -7.90 19.78 16.12
N ARG A 707 -8.48 19.60 17.31
CA ARG A 707 -9.85 20.00 17.65
C ARG A 707 -9.87 21.20 18.59
N TYR A 708 -9.02 22.21 18.32
CA TYR A 708 -8.90 23.42 19.16
C TYR A 708 -10.22 24.17 19.36
N HIS A 709 -11.18 24.01 18.44
CA HIS A 709 -12.49 24.67 18.47
C HIS A 709 -13.51 23.96 19.37
N ASP A 710 -13.25 22.72 19.79
CA ASP A 710 -14.13 21.95 20.68
C ASP A 710 -13.88 22.36 22.14
N ALA A 711 -14.92 22.90 22.79
CA ALA A 711 -14.82 23.44 24.14
C ALA A 711 -14.48 22.39 25.21
N ASN A 712 -14.74 21.11 24.95
CA ASN A 712 -14.35 20.01 25.84
C ASN A 712 -12.82 19.89 25.97
N ASN A 713 -12.08 20.37 24.96
CA ASN A 713 -10.62 20.29 24.95
C ASN A 713 -9.95 21.50 25.60
N TRP A 714 -10.66 22.61 25.80
CA TRP A 714 -10.06 23.88 26.26
C TRP A 714 -9.39 23.80 27.64
N PRO A 715 -9.90 23.07 28.65
CA PRO A 715 -9.18 22.92 29.92
C PRO A 715 -7.81 22.28 29.74
N LEU A 716 -7.73 21.21 28.93
CA LEU A 716 -6.49 20.51 28.62
C LEU A 716 -5.52 21.39 27.83
N LEU A 717 -6.03 22.11 26.82
CA LEU A 717 -5.23 23.03 26.02
C LEU A 717 -4.73 24.22 26.83
N ARG A 718 -5.53 24.76 27.75
CA ARG A 718 -5.16 25.88 28.61
C ARG A 718 -3.98 25.51 29.49
N GLN A 719 -4.04 24.36 30.16
CA GLN A 719 -2.93 23.85 30.96
C GLN A 719 -1.68 23.67 30.10
N ALA A 720 -1.80 23.00 28.94
CA ALA A 720 -0.66 22.77 28.06
C ALA A 720 -0.02 24.07 27.55
N LEU A 721 -0.82 25.07 27.18
CA LEU A 721 -0.33 26.38 26.76
C LEU A 721 0.38 27.13 27.90
N GLN A 722 -0.11 27.04 29.14
CA GLN A 722 0.56 27.61 30.30
C GLN A 722 1.89 26.90 30.58
N ASP A 723 1.91 25.58 30.55
CA ASP A 723 3.12 24.77 30.75
C ASP A 723 4.19 25.06 29.67
N MET A 724 3.77 25.37 28.44
CA MET A 724 4.65 25.77 27.33
C MET A 724 5.10 27.24 27.39
N GLY A 725 4.63 28.03 28.37
CA GLY A 725 4.89 29.47 28.42
C GLY A 725 4.17 30.26 27.32
N ARG A 726 3.14 29.69 26.69
CA ARG A 726 2.34 30.25 25.59
C ARG A 726 0.96 30.72 26.04
N ALA A 727 0.89 31.32 27.22
CA ALA A 727 -0.34 31.90 27.74
C ALA A 727 -0.87 33.07 26.88
N ASP A 728 -0.01 33.67 26.04
CA ASP A 728 -0.36 34.64 24.99
C ASP A 728 -1.38 34.11 23.98
N LEU A 729 -1.52 32.78 23.87
CA LEU A 729 -2.51 32.13 23.00
C LEU A 729 -3.88 31.92 23.68
N ILE A 730 -4.08 32.43 24.90
CA ILE A 730 -5.34 32.32 25.65
C ILE A 730 -6.03 33.68 25.67
N GLY A 731 -7.18 33.80 25.01
CA GLY A 731 -7.94 35.04 24.98
C GLY A 731 -8.99 35.07 23.88
N ASN A 732 -9.76 36.16 23.82
CA ASN A 732 -10.96 36.23 22.97
C ASN A 732 -10.68 36.85 21.58
N GLY A 733 -9.47 37.35 21.34
CA GLY A 733 -9.03 37.88 20.04
C GLY A 733 -8.77 36.79 18.98
N LYS A 734 -8.73 37.20 17.70
CA LYS A 734 -8.54 36.28 16.55
C LYS A 734 -7.20 35.50 16.57
N HIS A 735 -6.16 36.07 17.18
CA HIS A 735 -4.81 35.48 17.23
C HIS A 735 -4.63 34.43 18.33
N HIS A 736 -5.45 34.47 19.39
CA HIS A 736 -5.43 33.45 20.44
C HIS A 736 -5.87 32.10 19.87
N LEU A 737 -5.45 30.98 20.45
CA LEU A 737 -5.90 29.65 20.03
C LEU A 737 -7.24 29.28 20.68
N ILE A 738 -7.36 29.48 21.99
CA ILE A 738 -8.54 29.19 22.82
C ILE A 738 -9.03 30.44 23.57
N PRO A 739 -10.33 30.52 23.94
CA PRO A 739 -10.85 31.65 24.71
C PRO A 739 -10.45 31.60 26.19
N SER A 740 -10.58 32.75 26.87
CA SER A 740 -10.32 32.85 28.32
C SER A 740 -11.41 32.22 29.18
N TRP A 741 -12.61 32.02 28.65
CA TRP A 741 -13.76 31.47 29.36
C TRP A 741 -14.00 29.98 29.03
N GLN A 742 -14.83 29.30 29.83
CA GLN A 742 -15.21 27.90 29.65
C GLN A 742 -16.74 27.77 29.68
N PRO A 743 -17.41 27.28 28.61
CA PRO A 743 -18.84 26.97 28.65
C PRO A 743 -19.11 25.79 29.57
N GLN A 744 -20.33 25.70 30.10
CA GLN A 744 -20.83 24.44 30.65
C GLN A 744 -20.93 23.42 29.51
N THR A 745 -20.08 22.40 29.58
CA THR A 745 -20.07 21.26 28.66
C THR A 745 -20.53 20.03 29.42
N ASP A 746 -21.36 19.19 28.80
CA ASP A 746 -21.87 17.94 29.37
C ASP A 746 -20.82 16.81 29.40
N GLY A 747 -19.59 17.09 28.93
CA GLY A 747 -18.52 16.10 28.81
C GLY A 747 -18.81 15.01 27.78
N SER A 748 -19.88 15.12 27.00
CA SER A 748 -20.28 14.10 26.04
C SER A 748 -19.47 14.23 24.75
N TYR A 749 -18.59 13.25 24.52
CA TYR A 749 -17.88 13.12 23.25
C TYR A 749 -18.76 12.37 22.24
N CYS A 750 -19.30 13.06 21.24
CA CYS A 750 -19.97 12.45 20.11
C CYS A 750 -19.02 12.43 18.89
N SER A 751 -18.42 11.28 18.59
CA SER A 751 -17.67 11.11 17.34
C SER A 751 -18.63 11.17 16.15
N ALA A 752 -18.30 11.97 15.12
CA ALA A 752 -19.14 12.23 13.95
C ALA A 752 -19.45 11.01 13.04
N ARG A 753 -19.03 9.78 13.38
CA ARG A 753 -19.29 8.59 12.56
C ARG A 753 -20.65 7.92 12.81
N ARG A 754 -21.44 8.38 13.78
CA ARG A 754 -22.74 7.77 14.14
C ARG A 754 -23.86 7.91 13.10
N THR A 755 -23.65 8.58 11.97
CA THR A 755 -24.75 8.91 11.02
C THR A 755 -24.93 7.95 9.85
N ASN A 756 -24.12 6.89 9.72
CA ASN A 756 -24.37 5.84 8.69
C ASN A 756 -25.09 4.60 9.21
N SER A 757 -25.41 4.55 10.50
CA SER A 757 -26.22 3.50 11.11
C SER A 757 -27.62 4.05 11.32
N THR A 758 -28.63 3.40 10.72
CA THR A 758 -30.05 3.65 11.00
C THR A 758 -30.26 3.73 12.51
N PRO A 759 -30.83 4.80 13.08
CA PRO A 759 -31.07 4.85 14.52
C PRO A 759 -32.12 3.79 14.88
N SER A 760 -31.75 2.84 15.74
CA SER A 760 -32.72 2.00 16.42
C SER A 760 -33.58 2.88 17.31
N VAL A 761 -34.86 2.99 16.96
CA VAL A 761 -35.83 3.79 17.72
C VAL A 761 -36.04 3.13 19.08
N LYS A 762 -35.65 3.82 20.16
CA LYS A 762 -36.37 3.78 21.44
C LYS A 762 -36.89 5.19 21.74
N PRO A 763 -38.16 5.34 22.12
CA PRO A 763 -38.77 6.65 22.27
C PRO A 763 -38.43 7.26 23.64
N SER A 764 -37.79 8.42 23.66
CA SER A 764 -37.87 9.31 24.83
C SER A 764 -37.80 10.79 24.44
N ALA A 765 -38.91 11.46 24.75
CA ALA A 765 -39.15 12.88 25.05
C ALA A 765 -38.41 13.99 24.27
N LYS A 766 -39.24 14.82 23.63
CA LYS A 766 -38.97 16.08 22.93
C LYS A 766 -38.11 17.07 23.72
N ALA A 767 -37.06 17.60 23.08
CA ALA A 767 -36.58 18.97 23.28
C ALA A 767 -36.15 19.56 21.93
N SER A 768 -36.92 20.52 21.43
CA SER A 768 -36.70 21.20 20.16
C SER A 768 -35.60 22.25 20.27
N GLN A 769 -34.40 21.99 19.72
CA GLN A 769 -33.44 23.05 19.40
C GLN A 769 -33.30 23.16 17.88
N ARG A 770 -33.73 24.29 17.32
CA ARG A 770 -33.47 24.67 15.93
C ARG A 770 -31.95 24.87 15.75
N PRO A 771 -31.31 24.31 14.70
CA PRO A 771 -29.91 24.59 14.42
C PRO A 771 -29.70 26.06 14.04
N ARG A 772 -28.64 26.67 14.58
CA ARG A 772 -28.23 28.04 14.22
C ARG A 772 -27.75 28.09 12.77
N ALA A 773 -28.14 29.15 12.06
CA ALA A 773 -27.66 29.46 10.72
C ALA A 773 -26.12 29.61 10.72
N GLY A 774 -25.44 28.90 9.81
CA GLY A 774 -23.97 28.94 9.66
C GLY A 774 -23.20 27.70 10.12
N THR A 775 -23.88 26.64 10.59
CA THR A 775 -23.24 25.38 10.97
C THR A 775 -23.18 24.43 9.77
N LEU A 776 -22.05 24.39 9.06
CA LEU A 776 -21.77 23.38 8.03
C LEU A 776 -21.31 22.08 8.70
N LEU A 777 -22.22 21.11 8.82
CA LEU A 777 -21.90 19.72 9.12
C LEU A 777 -21.36 19.09 7.82
N THR A 778 -20.12 18.58 7.84
CA THR A 778 -19.53 17.86 6.70
C THR A 778 -20.13 16.46 6.59
N GLN A 779 -21.36 16.38 6.09
CA GLN A 779 -21.97 15.14 5.60
C GLN A 779 -21.81 15.08 4.08
N HIS A 780 -20.94 14.19 3.61
CA HIS A 780 -20.71 14.00 2.18
C HIS A 780 -21.60 12.88 1.63
N THR A 781 -22.68 13.24 0.95
CA THR A 781 -23.46 12.36 0.06
C THR A 781 -23.24 12.69 -1.42
N GLY A 782 -22.14 13.36 -1.77
CA GLY A 782 -21.75 13.58 -3.16
C GLY A 782 -22.65 14.54 -3.97
N LEU A 783 -23.62 15.20 -3.36
CA LEU A 783 -24.47 16.21 -4.00
C LEU A 783 -24.23 17.59 -3.35
N PRO A 784 -24.10 18.66 -4.15
CA PRO A 784 -23.99 20.01 -3.61
C PRO A 784 -25.31 20.41 -2.92
N PRO A 785 -25.28 21.27 -1.88
CA PRO A 785 -26.48 21.85 -1.32
C PRO A 785 -27.24 22.63 -2.40
N ARG A 786 -28.55 22.35 -2.57
CA ARG A 786 -29.42 23.17 -3.42
C ARG A 786 -29.50 24.57 -2.81
N GLU A 787 -29.25 25.61 -3.61
CA GLU A 787 -29.53 26.99 -3.23
C GLU A 787 -31.04 27.14 -2.97
N GLN A 788 -31.40 27.58 -1.77
CA GLN A 788 -32.78 27.90 -1.41
C GLN A 788 -33.21 29.18 -2.13
N GLY A 789 -34.23 29.08 -2.98
CA GLY A 789 -34.92 30.21 -3.59
C GLY A 789 -36.40 30.23 -3.22
N GLN A 790 -36.76 31.20 -2.37
CA GLN A 790 -38.07 31.84 -2.15
C GLN A 790 -39.31 30.99 -1.74
N PRO A 791 -40.11 31.46 -0.78
CA PRO A 791 -41.35 30.77 -0.38
C PRO A 791 -42.42 30.95 -1.46
N ALA A 792 -42.88 29.84 -2.03
CA ALA A 792 -44.07 29.82 -2.86
C ALA A 792 -45.29 30.28 -2.04
N ARG A 793 -45.94 31.36 -2.48
CA ARG A 793 -47.27 31.77 -2.00
C ARG A 793 -48.27 30.64 -2.30
N GLY A 794 -48.84 30.06 -1.25
CA GLY A 794 -49.94 29.10 -1.37
C GLY A 794 -51.19 29.72 -1.99
N PRO A 795 -52.08 28.92 -2.61
CA PRO A 795 -53.25 29.42 -3.30
C PRO A 795 -54.25 30.02 -2.30
N ALA A 796 -54.84 31.16 -2.67
CA ALA A 796 -55.86 31.84 -1.90
C ALA A 796 -57.09 30.94 -1.70
N LYS A 797 -57.52 30.79 -0.45
CA LYS A 797 -58.82 30.19 -0.11
C LYS A 797 -59.94 31.07 -0.68
N GLY A 798 -60.60 30.59 -1.74
CA GLY A 798 -61.88 31.13 -2.19
C GLY A 798 -62.94 30.93 -1.12
N ARG A 799 -63.57 32.02 -0.69
CA ARG A 799 -64.81 32.00 0.09
C ARG A 799 -65.93 31.44 -0.81
N ARG A 800 -66.53 30.30 -0.43
CA ARG A 800 -67.90 29.96 -0.83
C ARG A 800 -68.87 30.53 0.20
N LYS A 801 -69.81 31.34 -0.26
CA LYS A 801 -71.12 31.60 0.36
C LYS A 801 -72.17 30.76 -0.40
N PRO A 802 -73.34 30.50 0.21
CA PRO A 802 -74.06 29.23 0.07
C PRO A 802 -74.98 29.18 -1.15
N GLY A 803 -75.16 27.95 -1.65
CA GLY A 803 -76.09 27.52 -2.69
C GLY A 803 -76.00 26.01 -2.77
#